data_AF-A0A8B8NLR0-F1
#
_entry.id   AF-A0A8B8NLR0-F1
#
_cell.length_a   1.000
_cell.length_b   1.000
_cell.length_c   1.000
_cell.angle_alpha   90.00
_cell.angle_beta   90.00
_cell.angle_gamma   90.00
#
_symmetry.space_group_name_H-M   'P 1'
#
loop_
_entity.id
_entity.type
_entity.pdbx_description
1 polymer ?
#
loop_
_entity_poly.entity_id
_entity_poly.type
_entity_poly.pdbx_seq_one_letter_code
_entity_poly.pdbx_strand_id
1 'polypeptide(L)'
;MANLEARTSSVGAPGGEYQVFLSFRGADTRYGFTDCLYHALVGAGIRVFRDEDELRVGEVIGGELLRAIDDSILYIPVFSQNYATSKWCLREIARIVENTDVSNKSEGIKKKILPIFFDVEPDDVKLKTSLYKDSLLEHEKRFPEEVKARRKALVKVDEIKGWNLKKDEGQGQLIKWVVEEVLDKLKIKHKPVTERLVGLTGLVEDVMKLLDIDSGDVRLIKIHGMGGIGKTTLAKVIFNQLTPQFGKRCSFLEDIREESKKDGLVKLQEKLLSDIVHSRAIEKIPDTDYGMRRTGEILCNKRVLIVLDDIDRGEQIEKLLGKYSLHPGTRIIVTTRDRSVLPIKGFKYTVLPYPMEELNFNHALQLFERHAFGGLSPSDDQHVLARAIVSTTGGLPLALEVIGSLLYQKPKAIWSETLDKLREMPEKEVQRKLKISYDMLDDYQQQIFLDIACFFINEDKTNAIYMWTDCRFFPEGGIDVLISLSLIKILDNNKFWMHDQLRDLGREMVHKESLTDPGERSRLWISKDILEILRTKESKKKVQAFDLDGKASPNLITNEQLERFGSLRFLKLCNTTFVGDFSECLSKIVWFSWHSPPQSFWAVNMHSRNIVVLELSDNHFTDDSEVWSFFKMATKLKVLALKWCFGITRTPDFSKCLMLERLTLERCDNLTEIDCSIGRLKYLIDLNINGCLRLEELPKEIGGLEKLKRFSLTDCYREEAKMEGDIF
;
A
#
# COMPACT_ATOMS: atom_id res chain seq x y z
N MET A 1 -4.93 -14.39 52.50
CA MET A 1 -5.40 -13.22 53.28
C MET A 1 -5.26 -11.99 52.39
N ALA A 2 -6.41 -11.38 52.10
CA ALA A 2 -6.68 -10.01 51.64
C ALA A 2 -5.79 -9.33 50.57
N ASN A 3 -6.40 -9.23 49.38
CA ASN A 3 -6.40 -8.15 48.39
C ASN A 3 -5.64 -6.84 48.68
N LEU A 4 -4.84 -6.42 47.71
CA LEU A 4 -4.63 -5.00 47.39
C LEU A 4 -4.71 -4.84 45.86
N GLU A 5 -5.89 -4.47 45.36
CA GLU A 5 -6.08 -4.05 43.98
C GLU A 5 -5.53 -2.63 43.79
N ALA A 6 -4.48 -2.50 42.99
CA ALA A 6 -3.99 -1.22 42.50
C ALA A 6 -4.90 -0.73 41.36
N ARG A 7 -5.65 0.36 41.62
CA ARG A 7 -6.39 1.08 40.58
C ARG A 7 -5.40 1.72 39.60
N THR A 8 -5.45 1.23 38.37
CA THR A 8 -4.81 1.78 37.18
C THR A 8 -5.33 3.19 36.87
N SER A 9 -4.42 4.16 36.76
CA SER A 9 -4.70 5.49 36.20
C SER A 9 -4.80 5.40 34.68
N SER A 10 -6.02 5.40 34.15
CA SER A 10 -6.28 5.59 32.72
C SER A 10 -5.95 7.03 32.35
N VAL A 11 -4.94 7.22 31.50
CA VAL A 11 -4.65 8.49 30.81
C VAL A 11 -5.90 8.87 30.00
N GLY A 12 -6.58 9.94 30.44
CA GLY A 12 -7.87 10.38 29.91
C GLY A 12 -7.79 10.88 28.48
N ALA A 13 -8.73 10.45 27.65
CA ALA A 13 -8.98 11.02 26.33
C ALA A 13 -9.45 12.49 26.46
N PRO A 14 -9.11 13.39 25.51
CA PRO A 14 -9.61 14.75 25.51
C PRO A 14 -11.07 14.74 25.03
N GLY A 15 -12.02 14.57 25.93
CA GLY A 15 -13.44 14.57 25.58
C GLY A 15 -14.28 15.05 26.74
N GLY A 16 -14.82 16.26 26.63
CA GLY A 16 -15.88 16.75 27.51
C GLY A 16 -17.10 15.81 27.50
N GLU A 17 -17.89 15.88 28.58
CA GLU A 17 -19.04 15.02 28.83
C GLU A 17 -20.10 15.13 27.70
N TYR A 18 -20.25 16.32 27.12
CA TYR A 18 -21.26 16.65 26.10
C TYR A 18 -20.64 17.24 24.82
N GLN A 19 -21.26 16.97 23.67
CA GLN A 19 -20.85 17.52 22.36
C GLN A 19 -21.71 18.72 21.95
N VAL A 20 -23.00 18.69 22.28
CA VAL A 20 -23.98 19.73 21.96
C VAL A 20 -24.68 20.17 23.25
N PHE A 21 -24.83 21.48 23.43
CA PHE A 21 -25.64 22.07 24.49
C PHE A 21 -26.89 22.73 23.90
N LEU A 22 -28.07 22.31 24.36
CA LEU A 22 -29.34 22.95 24.00
C LEU A 22 -29.70 24.01 25.05
N SER A 23 -29.77 25.27 24.64
CA SER A 23 -30.28 26.36 25.49
C SER A 23 -31.68 26.75 25.03
N PHE A 24 -32.68 26.67 25.90
CA PHE A 24 -34.07 26.88 25.52
C PHE A 24 -34.91 27.31 26.72
N ARG A 25 -36.07 27.91 26.45
CA ARG A 25 -37.06 28.17 27.50
C ARG A 25 -37.91 26.93 27.71
N GLY A 26 -37.72 26.26 28.85
CA GLY A 26 -38.45 25.04 29.19
C GLY A 26 -39.97 25.16 29.04
N ALA A 27 -40.57 26.26 29.50
CA ALA A 27 -42.01 26.49 29.41
C ALA A 27 -42.54 26.60 27.97
N ASP A 28 -41.70 26.96 26.99
CA ASP A 28 -42.12 27.26 25.63
C ASP A 28 -41.93 26.08 24.68
N THR A 29 -40.78 25.39 24.76
CA THR A 29 -40.38 24.43 23.72
C THR A 29 -39.99 23.04 24.24
N ARG A 30 -39.94 22.81 25.57
CA ARG A 30 -39.41 21.57 26.17
C ARG A 30 -40.02 20.32 25.58
N TYR A 31 -41.34 20.17 25.67
CA TYR A 31 -42.09 18.99 25.22
C TYR A 31 -42.50 19.03 23.74
N GLY A 32 -42.07 20.07 23.00
CA GLY A 32 -42.39 20.25 21.59
C GLY A 32 -41.15 20.13 20.72
N PHE A 33 -40.76 21.25 20.10
CA PHE A 33 -39.63 21.31 19.18
C PHE A 33 -38.31 20.82 19.82
N THR A 34 -38.01 21.23 21.06
CA THR A 34 -36.75 20.88 21.71
C THR A 34 -36.67 19.40 22.05
N ASP A 35 -37.76 18.76 22.47
CA ASP A 35 -37.82 17.31 22.71
C ASP A 35 -37.51 16.52 21.43
N CYS A 36 -38.18 16.90 20.34
CA CYS A 36 -37.99 16.27 19.04
C CYS A 36 -36.55 16.45 18.53
N LEU A 37 -35.99 17.66 18.67
CA LEU A 37 -34.61 17.95 18.30
C LEU A 37 -33.61 17.14 19.15
N TYR A 38 -33.82 17.07 20.47
CA TYR A 38 -32.99 16.29 21.38
C TYR A 38 -32.96 14.82 20.99
N HIS A 39 -34.13 14.20 20.81
CA HIS A 39 -34.21 12.79 20.44
C HIS A 39 -33.67 12.51 19.03
N ALA A 40 -33.79 13.45 18.09
CA ALA A 40 -33.19 13.33 16.77
C ALA A 40 -31.65 13.39 16.81
N LEU A 41 -31.08 14.28 17.63
CA LEU A 41 -29.63 14.38 17.82
C LEU A 41 -29.06 13.16 18.57
N VAL A 42 -29.71 12.72 19.65
CA VAL A 42 -29.35 11.50 20.39
C VAL A 42 -29.51 10.26 19.50
N GLY A 43 -30.56 10.21 18.69
CA GLY A 43 -30.79 9.17 17.69
C GLY A 43 -29.69 9.11 16.62
N ALA A 44 -29.04 10.24 16.34
CA ALA A 44 -27.87 10.32 15.47
C ALA A 44 -26.54 10.01 16.18
N GLY A 45 -26.57 9.58 17.45
CA GLY A 45 -25.39 9.18 18.23
C GLY A 45 -24.63 10.34 18.88
N ILE A 46 -25.25 11.51 18.99
CA ILE A 46 -24.62 12.74 19.51
C ILE A 46 -24.88 12.83 21.02
N ARG A 47 -23.84 13.14 21.81
CA ARG A 47 -24.01 13.44 23.25
C ARG A 47 -24.55 14.85 23.43
N VAL A 48 -25.82 14.95 23.77
CA VAL A 48 -26.53 16.23 23.92
C VAL A 48 -26.85 16.49 25.38
N PHE A 49 -26.47 17.67 25.89
CA PHE A 49 -26.97 18.18 27.15
C PHE A 49 -28.31 18.88 26.91
N ARG A 50 -29.35 18.46 27.64
CA ARG A 50 -30.67 19.07 27.68
C ARG A 50 -31.06 19.31 29.13
N ASP A 51 -31.32 20.55 29.48
CA ASP A 51 -31.75 20.93 30.83
C ASP A 51 -33.14 20.34 31.16
N GLU A 52 -33.29 19.62 32.28
CA GLU A 52 -34.58 19.07 32.76
C GLU A 52 -35.29 20.03 33.72
N ASP A 53 -36.62 19.90 33.85
CA ASP A 53 -37.48 20.75 34.70
C ASP A 53 -36.92 20.93 36.12
N GLU A 54 -36.82 22.18 36.59
CA GLU A 54 -36.65 22.57 38.00
C GLU A 54 -35.80 21.60 38.85
N LEU A 55 -34.48 21.68 38.67
CA LEU A 55 -33.44 21.55 39.70
C LEU A 55 -33.92 20.85 40.98
N ARG A 56 -33.72 19.52 41.07
CA ARG A 56 -34.08 18.73 42.25
C ARG A 56 -33.54 19.40 43.53
N VAL A 57 -34.41 19.56 44.52
CA VAL A 57 -34.10 20.12 45.84
C VAL A 57 -32.90 19.37 46.45
N GLY A 58 -31.74 20.03 46.58
CA GLY A 58 -30.63 19.51 47.39
C GLY A 58 -29.19 19.85 46.98
N GLU A 59 -28.87 20.22 45.73
CA GLU A 59 -27.47 20.40 45.26
C GLU A 59 -27.14 21.82 44.76
N VAL A 60 -25.84 22.17 44.75
CA VAL A 60 -25.32 23.52 44.37
C VAL A 60 -25.24 23.64 42.84
N ILE A 61 -26.37 24.00 42.26
CA ILE A 61 -26.75 23.97 40.82
C ILE A 61 -25.84 24.76 39.86
N GLY A 62 -25.17 25.83 40.31
CA GLY A 62 -24.44 26.72 39.40
C GLY A 62 -23.21 26.08 38.73
N GLY A 63 -22.62 25.05 39.36
CA GLY A 63 -21.36 24.45 38.92
C GLY A 63 -21.50 23.52 37.71
N GLU A 64 -22.47 22.62 37.73
CA GLU A 64 -22.62 21.57 36.70
C GLU A 64 -23.15 22.11 35.38
N LEU A 65 -24.13 23.01 35.40
CA LEU A 65 -24.65 23.65 34.19
C LEU A 65 -23.55 24.44 33.46
N LEU A 66 -22.75 25.23 34.20
CA LEU A 66 -21.64 25.97 33.61
C LEU A 66 -20.54 25.05 33.09
N ARG A 67 -20.25 23.94 33.79
CA ARG A 67 -19.33 22.91 33.27
C ARG A 67 -19.84 22.27 31.98
N ALA A 68 -21.12 21.92 31.90
CA ALA A 68 -21.70 21.35 30.68
C ALA A 68 -21.62 22.33 29.49
N ILE A 69 -21.81 23.63 29.74
CA ILE A 69 -21.61 24.68 28.73
C ILE A 69 -20.13 24.78 28.34
N ASP A 70 -19.22 24.75 29.32
CA ASP A 70 -17.78 24.84 29.10
C ASP A 70 -17.20 23.61 28.39
N ASP A 71 -17.79 22.44 28.57
CA ASP A 71 -17.34 21.17 27.97
C ASP A 71 -17.94 20.92 26.58
N SER A 72 -19.00 21.65 26.20
CA SER A 72 -19.68 21.48 24.92
C SER A 72 -18.94 22.14 23.74
N ILE A 73 -19.06 21.52 22.56
CA ILE A 73 -18.41 21.98 21.31
C ILE A 73 -19.37 22.86 20.48
N LEU A 74 -20.64 22.51 20.46
CA LEU A 74 -21.68 23.22 19.71
C LEU A 74 -22.80 23.67 20.65
N TYR A 75 -23.30 24.88 20.39
CA TYR A 75 -24.38 25.49 21.16
C TYR A 75 -25.58 25.75 20.26
N ILE A 76 -26.75 25.24 20.63
CA ILE A 76 -27.99 25.47 19.89
C ILE A 76 -28.97 26.22 20.79
N PRO A 77 -28.96 27.57 20.76
CA PRO A 77 -29.97 28.35 21.43
C PRO A 77 -31.27 28.37 20.63
N VAL A 78 -32.36 27.95 21.26
CA VAL A 78 -33.73 27.97 20.73
C VAL A 78 -34.45 29.17 21.33
N PHE A 79 -34.40 30.30 20.62
CA PHE A 79 -35.07 31.53 21.00
C PHE A 79 -36.57 31.39 20.81
N SER A 80 -37.34 31.79 21.81
CA SER A 80 -38.81 31.69 21.89
C SER A 80 -39.35 32.92 22.58
N GLN A 81 -40.66 33.20 22.45
CA GLN A 81 -41.24 34.47 22.90
C GLN A 81 -40.90 34.83 24.36
N ASN A 82 -40.85 33.84 25.26
CA ASN A 82 -40.54 34.07 26.67
C ASN A 82 -39.08 33.75 27.05
N TYR A 83 -38.18 33.56 26.09
CA TYR A 83 -36.80 33.19 26.37
C TYR A 83 -36.07 34.23 27.25
N ALA A 84 -36.21 35.52 26.92
CA ALA A 84 -35.57 36.60 27.67
C ALA A 84 -36.19 36.86 29.07
N THR A 85 -37.31 36.22 29.41
CA THR A 85 -37.89 36.30 30.76
C THR A 85 -37.09 35.48 31.77
N SER A 86 -36.36 34.46 31.33
CA SER A 86 -35.60 33.55 32.19
C SER A 86 -34.19 34.08 32.49
N LYS A 87 -33.89 34.28 33.78
CA LYS A 87 -32.52 34.63 34.24
C LYS A 87 -31.49 33.56 33.84
N TRP A 88 -31.88 32.29 33.83
CA TRP A 88 -31.00 31.17 33.49
C TRP A 88 -30.66 31.14 32.00
N CYS A 89 -31.66 31.23 31.12
CA CYS A 89 -31.44 31.26 29.67
C CYS A 89 -30.52 32.43 29.25
N LEU A 90 -30.71 33.61 29.85
CA LEU A 90 -29.82 34.74 29.60
C LEU A 90 -28.39 34.53 30.13
N ARG A 91 -28.23 33.83 31.25
CA ARG A 91 -26.92 33.48 31.82
C ARG A 91 -26.20 32.45 30.94
N GLU A 92 -26.92 31.47 30.44
CA GLU A 92 -26.40 30.47 29.50
C GLU A 92 -25.88 31.15 28.23
N ILE A 93 -26.67 32.02 27.60
CA ILE A 93 -26.25 32.76 26.39
C ILE A 93 -25.01 33.60 26.64
N ALA A 94 -24.93 34.31 27.77
CA ALA A 94 -23.74 35.07 28.12
C ALA A 94 -22.49 34.16 28.17
N ARG A 95 -22.60 33.00 28.84
CA ARG A 95 -21.50 32.04 28.93
C ARG A 95 -21.14 31.41 27.58
N ILE A 96 -22.15 31.08 26.76
CA ILE A 96 -21.96 30.56 25.40
C ILE A 96 -21.17 31.55 24.54
N VAL A 97 -21.51 32.83 24.61
CA VAL A 97 -20.83 33.90 23.87
C VAL A 97 -19.39 34.11 24.37
N GLU A 98 -19.16 34.07 25.68
CA GLU A 98 -17.81 34.09 26.26
C GLU A 98 -16.95 32.93 25.76
N ASN A 99 -17.52 31.73 25.70
CA ASN A 99 -16.83 30.52 25.25
C ASN A 99 -16.55 30.49 23.74
N THR A 100 -17.20 31.36 22.98
CA THR A 100 -17.00 31.49 21.52
C THR A 100 -16.18 32.71 21.12
N ASP A 101 -15.73 33.52 22.09
CA ASP A 101 -14.95 34.73 21.82
C ASP A 101 -13.49 34.43 21.43
N VAL A 102 -12.97 35.17 20.46
CA VAL A 102 -11.69 34.88 19.77
C VAL A 102 -10.47 35.13 20.66
N SER A 103 -10.62 35.85 21.76
CA SER A 103 -9.56 36.20 22.71
C SER A 103 -9.20 35.08 23.71
N ASN A 104 -10.05 34.06 23.88
CA ASN A 104 -9.84 32.95 24.82
C ASN A 104 -9.37 31.67 24.10
N LYS A 105 -8.30 31.74 23.31
CA LYS A 105 -7.73 30.57 22.63
C LYS A 105 -6.87 29.75 23.60
N SER A 106 -7.45 28.71 24.21
CA SER A 106 -6.73 27.47 24.42
C SER A 106 -6.73 26.71 23.10
N GLU A 107 -5.56 26.20 22.69
CA GLU A 107 -5.39 25.43 21.46
C GLU A 107 -6.25 24.15 21.51
N GLY A 108 -7.28 24.08 20.66
CA GLY A 108 -8.03 22.85 20.43
C GLY A 108 -9.54 23.06 20.37
N ILE A 109 -10.09 23.04 19.14
CA ILE A 109 -11.52 22.99 18.78
C ILE A 109 -12.27 24.34 18.86
N LYS A 110 -12.59 24.89 17.67
CA LYS A 110 -13.41 26.10 17.51
C LYS A 110 -14.88 25.80 17.84
N LYS A 111 -15.33 26.26 18.99
CA LYS A 111 -16.74 26.20 19.40
C LYS A 111 -17.63 27.06 18.51
N LYS A 112 -18.86 26.64 18.25
CA LYS A 112 -19.80 27.35 17.36
C LYS A 112 -21.22 27.41 17.92
N ILE A 113 -21.93 28.47 17.55
CA ILE A 113 -23.33 28.69 17.89
C ILE A 113 -24.18 28.48 16.63
N LEU A 114 -25.32 27.81 16.80
CA LEU A 114 -26.27 27.45 15.76
C LEU A 114 -27.67 27.92 16.21
N PRO A 115 -28.01 29.21 16.05
CA PRO A 115 -29.24 29.75 16.61
C PRO A 115 -30.50 29.31 15.84
N ILE A 116 -31.57 29.03 16.59
CA ILE A 116 -32.90 28.71 16.07
C ILE A 116 -33.88 29.74 16.64
N PHE A 117 -34.58 30.44 15.75
CA PHE A 117 -35.60 31.43 16.09
C PHE A 117 -36.98 30.76 15.97
N PHE A 118 -37.53 30.30 17.09
CA PHE A 118 -38.80 29.59 17.18
C PHE A 118 -39.92 30.56 17.58
N ASP A 119 -40.80 30.87 16.64
CA ASP A 119 -41.94 31.79 16.85
C ASP A 119 -41.53 33.20 17.31
N VAL A 120 -40.32 33.61 16.92
CA VAL A 120 -39.71 34.92 17.14
C VAL A 120 -38.92 35.33 15.91
N GLU A 121 -38.78 36.62 15.67
CA GLU A 121 -37.94 37.14 14.59
C GLU A 121 -36.54 37.49 15.12
N PRO A 122 -35.48 37.40 14.28
CA PRO A 122 -34.12 37.85 14.64
C PRO A 122 -34.07 39.27 15.23
N ASP A 123 -34.92 40.19 14.73
CA ASP A 123 -34.99 41.56 15.22
C ASP A 123 -35.51 41.67 16.68
N ASP A 124 -36.25 40.67 17.18
CA ASP A 124 -36.63 40.57 18.60
C ASP A 124 -35.40 40.30 19.46
N VAL A 125 -34.50 39.42 19.01
CA VAL A 125 -33.24 39.07 19.69
C VAL A 125 -32.25 40.23 19.65
N LYS A 126 -32.25 41.03 18.57
CA LYS A 126 -31.49 42.31 18.46
C LYS A 126 -32.01 43.42 19.37
N LEU A 127 -33.12 43.20 20.09
CA LEU A 127 -33.76 44.20 20.96
C LEU A 127 -34.26 45.43 20.19
N LYS A 128 -34.57 45.27 18.91
CA LYS A 128 -35.20 46.31 18.09
C LYS A 128 -36.71 46.40 18.34
N THR A 129 -37.31 45.32 18.81
CA THR A 129 -38.71 45.27 19.24
C THR A 129 -38.81 45.33 20.77
N SER A 130 -40.02 45.51 21.28
CA SER A 130 -40.29 45.54 22.72
C SER A 130 -40.22 44.16 23.39
N LEU A 131 -40.34 43.04 22.64
CA LEU A 131 -40.53 41.69 23.17
C LEU A 131 -39.46 41.31 24.22
N TYR A 132 -38.19 41.31 23.83
CA TYR A 132 -37.09 41.02 24.75
C TYR A 132 -36.62 42.27 25.51
N LYS A 133 -36.83 43.46 24.96
CA LYS A 133 -36.40 44.73 25.58
C LYS A 133 -37.14 44.98 26.91
N ASP A 134 -38.45 44.74 26.95
CA ASP A 134 -39.26 44.94 28.15
C ASP A 134 -38.91 43.91 29.23
N SER A 135 -38.70 42.65 28.82
CA SER A 135 -38.22 41.58 29.70
C SER A 135 -36.86 41.92 30.34
N LEU A 136 -35.93 42.47 29.56
CA LEU A 136 -34.61 42.89 30.06
C LEU A 136 -34.69 44.09 31.01
N LEU A 137 -35.58 45.06 30.77
CA LEU A 137 -35.80 46.20 31.67
C LEU A 137 -36.30 45.75 33.05
N GLU A 138 -37.14 44.72 33.09
CA GLU A 138 -37.62 44.13 34.34
C GLU A 138 -36.48 43.49 35.14
N HIS A 139 -35.55 42.79 34.47
CA HIS A 139 -34.34 42.25 35.10
C HIS A 139 -33.35 43.33 35.54
N GLU A 140 -33.25 44.42 34.79
CA GLU A 140 -32.33 45.55 35.05
C GLU A 140 -32.68 46.26 36.37
N LYS A 141 -33.97 46.31 36.73
CA LYS A 141 -34.44 46.81 38.04
C LYS A 141 -33.90 46.00 39.23
N ARG A 142 -33.55 44.71 39.03
CA ARG A 142 -33.09 43.80 40.09
C ARG A 142 -31.59 43.51 40.04
N PHE A 143 -30.96 43.50 38.85
CA PHE A 143 -29.56 43.12 38.65
C PHE A 143 -28.87 43.95 37.55
N PRO A 144 -28.57 45.24 37.77
CA PRO A 144 -28.16 46.16 36.71
C PRO A 144 -26.82 45.81 36.03
N GLU A 145 -25.82 45.32 36.77
CA GLU A 145 -24.49 44.99 36.23
C GLU A 145 -24.50 43.69 35.39
N GLU A 146 -25.28 42.67 35.79
CA GLU A 146 -25.38 41.39 35.07
C GLU A 146 -26.14 41.51 33.74
N VAL A 147 -27.09 42.45 33.66
CA VAL A 147 -27.96 42.62 32.48
C VAL A 147 -27.21 43.24 31.30
N LYS A 148 -26.20 44.09 31.55
CA LYS A 148 -25.34 44.65 30.49
C LYS A 148 -24.61 43.56 29.69
N ALA A 149 -24.00 42.59 30.39
CA ALA A 149 -23.30 41.46 29.76
C ALA A 149 -24.25 40.58 28.94
N ARG A 150 -25.43 40.27 29.51
CA ARG A 150 -26.49 39.48 28.85
C ARG A 150 -27.03 40.16 27.59
N ARG A 151 -27.24 41.48 27.66
CA ARG A 151 -27.69 42.31 26.53
C ARG A 151 -26.69 42.25 25.38
N LYS A 152 -25.39 42.38 25.67
CA LYS A 152 -24.32 42.28 24.67
C LYS A 152 -24.25 40.88 24.04
N ALA A 153 -24.46 39.83 24.85
CA ALA A 153 -24.45 38.46 24.36
C ALA A 153 -25.59 38.18 23.36
N LEU A 154 -26.83 38.60 23.65
CA LEU A 154 -27.95 38.44 22.73
C LEU A 154 -27.72 39.12 21.37
N VAL A 155 -27.21 40.35 21.38
CA VAL A 155 -26.86 41.08 20.15
C VAL A 155 -25.80 40.33 19.34
N LYS A 156 -24.79 39.74 20.02
CA LYS A 156 -23.70 39.01 19.36
C LYS A 156 -24.12 37.64 18.81
N VAL A 157 -25.08 36.94 19.43
CA VAL A 157 -25.58 35.66 18.91
C VAL A 157 -26.37 35.86 17.62
N ASP A 158 -27.08 36.96 17.48
CA ASP A 158 -27.88 37.23 16.29
C ASP A 158 -27.06 37.64 15.05
N GLU A 159 -25.83 38.14 15.22
CA GLU A 159 -24.88 38.31 14.10
C GLU A 159 -24.56 36.98 13.39
N ILE A 160 -24.94 35.86 14.00
CA ILE A 160 -24.79 34.51 13.47
C ILE A 160 -26.06 34.10 12.74
N LYS A 161 -25.92 33.74 11.46
CA LYS A 161 -27.03 33.23 10.65
C LYS A 161 -27.63 31.97 11.29
N GLY A 162 -28.90 32.04 11.67
CA GLY A 162 -29.69 30.93 12.21
C GLY A 162 -30.83 30.48 11.31
N TRP A 163 -31.70 29.62 11.85
CA TRP A 163 -32.93 29.18 11.18
C TRP A 163 -34.15 29.81 11.83
N ASN A 164 -35.05 30.34 11.00
CA ASN A 164 -36.35 30.84 11.46
C ASN A 164 -37.40 29.73 11.31
N LEU A 165 -38.22 29.54 12.33
CA LEU A 165 -39.30 28.56 12.35
C LEU A 165 -40.55 29.19 12.96
N LYS A 166 -41.62 29.29 12.18
CA LYS A 166 -42.93 29.70 12.71
C LYS A 166 -43.65 28.49 13.32
N LYS A 167 -44.52 28.72 14.31
CA LYS A 167 -45.30 27.64 14.95
C LYS A 167 -46.09 26.76 13.98
N ASP A 168 -46.50 27.34 12.86
CA ASP A 168 -47.40 26.74 11.88
C ASP A 168 -46.65 25.96 10.76
N GLU A 169 -45.31 25.99 10.78
CA GLU A 169 -44.47 25.34 9.78
C GLU A 169 -44.03 23.92 10.20
N GLY A 170 -43.79 23.05 9.21
CA GLY A 170 -43.36 21.68 9.43
C GLY A 170 -41.99 21.57 10.11
N GLN A 171 -41.97 21.28 11.42
CA GLN A 171 -40.76 21.26 12.25
C GLN A 171 -39.76 20.15 11.90
N GLY A 172 -40.26 19.02 11.38
CA GLY A 172 -39.43 17.83 11.13
C GLY A 172 -38.33 18.05 10.09
N GLN A 173 -38.57 18.87 9.05
CA GLN A 173 -37.58 19.15 8.02
C GLN A 173 -36.43 20.01 8.56
N LEU A 174 -36.74 21.00 9.41
CA LEU A 174 -35.74 21.82 10.08
C LEU A 174 -34.89 20.98 11.03
N ILE A 175 -35.51 20.14 11.88
CA ILE A 175 -34.78 19.25 12.79
C ILE A 175 -33.79 18.39 12.01
N LYS A 176 -34.20 17.84 10.86
CA LYS A 176 -33.32 17.05 10.01
C LYS A 176 -32.11 17.84 9.51
N TRP A 177 -32.31 19.07 9.04
CA TRP A 177 -31.22 19.96 8.62
C TRP A 177 -30.28 20.35 9.76
N VAL A 178 -30.83 20.66 10.94
CA VAL A 178 -30.01 20.98 12.13
C VAL A 178 -29.15 19.78 12.52
N VAL A 179 -29.70 18.57 12.54
CA VAL A 179 -28.92 17.35 12.83
C VAL A 179 -27.83 17.13 11.79
N GLU A 180 -28.10 17.37 10.50
CA GLU A 180 -27.10 17.27 9.42
C GLU A 180 -25.96 18.29 9.60
N GLU A 181 -26.29 19.56 9.89
CA GLU A 181 -25.30 20.60 10.16
C GLU A 181 -24.45 20.27 11.39
N VAL A 182 -25.05 19.77 12.48
CA VAL A 182 -24.32 19.37 13.68
C VAL A 182 -23.36 18.22 13.39
N LEU A 183 -23.78 17.18 12.67
CA LEU A 183 -22.92 16.05 12.31
C LEU A 183 -21.72 16.49 11.46
N ASP A 184 -21.92 17.40 10.51
CA ASP A 184 -20.87 18.01 9.70
C ASP A 184 -19.89 18.80 10.57
N LYS A 185 -20.40 19.68 11.45
CA LYS A 185 -19.58 20.50 12.33
C LYS A 185 -18.80 19.70 13.38
N LEU A 186 -19.36 18.59 13.86
CA LEU A 186 -18.67 17.66 14.76
C LEU A 186 -17.73 16.70 14.03
N LYS A 187 -17.77 16.66 12.69
CA LYS A 187 -16.96 15.74 11.86
C LYS A 187 -17.04 14.28 12.31
N ILE A 188 -18.20 13.83 12.82
CA ILE A 188 -18.35 12.51 13.46
C ILE A 188 -17.98 11.34 12.53
N LYS A 189 -18.18 11.52 11.21
CA LYS A 189 -17.85 10.51 10.19
C LYS A 189 -16.43 10.60 9.64
N HIS A 190 -15.67 11.66 9.97
CA HIS A 190 -14.30 11.78 9.48
C HIS A 190 -13.44 10.66 10.04
N LYS A 191 -12.68 10.02 9.15
CA LYS A 191 -11.67 9.05 9.54
C LYS A 191 -10.43 9.76 10.06
N PRO A 192 -9.78 9.23 11.10
CA PRO A 192 -8.52 9.78 11.57
C PRO A 192 -7.51 9.64 10.45
N VAL A 193 -6.87 10.76 10.11
CA VAL A 193 -5.78 10.82 9.16
C VAL A 193 -4.65 11.55 9.87
N THR A 194 -3.41 11.04 9.73
CA THR A 194 -2.23 11.71 10.30
C THR A 194 -2.14 13.15 9.80
N GLU A 195 -1.71 14.08 10.65
CA GLU A 195 -1.48 15.47 10.24
C GLU A 195 -0.21 15.61 9.37
N ARG A 196 0.59 14.54 9.26
CA ARG A 196 1.91 14.54 8.62
C ARG A 196 1.89 14.17 7.13
N LEU A 197 0.73 14.22 6.45
CA LEU A 197 0.59 13.83 5.03
C LEU A 197 1.50 14.61 4.07
N VAL A 198 2.14 13.90 3.13
CA VAL A 198 3.00 14.48 2.09
C VAL A 198 2.63 13.88 0.74
N GLY A 199 2.64 14.70 -0.31
CA GLY A 199 2.54 14.22 -1.70
C GLY A 199 1.18 13.68 -2.14
N LEU A 200 0.12 13.87 -1.35
CA LEU A 200 -1.21 13.33 -1.66
C LEU A 200 -2.07 14.20 -2.59
N THR A 201 -1.75 15.49 -2.78
CA THR A 201 -2.61 16.44 -3.50
C THR A 201 -2.92 15.97 -4.93
N GLY A 202 -1.90 15.62 -5.71
CA GLY A 202 -2.09 15.10 -7.07
C GLY A 202 -2.86 13.77 -7.10
N LEU A 203 -2.53 12.84 -6.20
CA LEU A 203 -3.21 11.53 -6.11
C LEU A 203 -4.71 11.70 -5.79
N VAL A 204 -5.05 12.64 -4.90
CA VAL A 204 -6.45 12.95 -4.57
C VAL A 204 -7.14 13.56 -5.79
N GLU A 205 -6.52 14.53 -6.46
CA GLU A 205 -7.08 15.12 -7.67
C GLU A 205 -7.34 14.08 -8.76
N ASP A 206 -6.41 13.16 -8.99
CA ASP A 206 -6.54 12.13 -10.02
C ASP A 206 -7.67 11.15 -9.71
N VAL A 207 -7.77 10.66 -8.46
CA VAL A 207 -8.90 9.82 -8.06
C VAL A 207 -10.22 10.58 -8.08
N MET A 208 -10.24 11.86 -7.69
CA MET A 208 -11.46 12.69 -7.74
C MET A 208 -11.94 12.91 -9.19
N LYS A 209 -11.02 13.08 -10.15
CA LYS A 209 -11.36 13.11 -11.60
C LYS A 209 -11.96 11.80 -12.06
N LEU A 210 -11.40 10.65 -11.64
CA LEU A 210 -11.95 9.33 -12.00
C LEU A 210 -13.32 9.08 -11.38
N LEU A 211 -13.51 9.54 -10.13
CA LEU A 211 -14.79 9.47 -9.44
C LEU A 211 -15.86 10.28 -10.14
N ASP A 212 -15.53 11.47 -10.66
CA ASP A 212 -16.43 12.33 -11.43
C ASP A 212 -17.79 12.49 -10.73
N ILE A 213 -17.80 13.20 -9.61
CA ILE A 213 -18.94 13.19 -8.67
C ILE A 213 -20.25 13.66 -9.31
N ASP A 214 -20.18 14.45 -10.37
CA ASP A 214 -21.32 15.01 -11.08
C ASP A 214 -21.93 14.05 -12.12
N SER A 215 -21.25 12.96 -12.47
CA SER A 215 -21.78 11.98 -13.41
C SER A 215 -22.95 11.16 -12.82
N GLY A 216 -23.96 10.89 -13.65
CA GLY A 216 -25.12 10.09 -13.25
C GLY A 216 -24.86 8.58 -13.14
N ASP A 217 -23.71 8.08 -13.59
CA ASP A 217 -23.39 6.65 -13.57
C ASP A 217 -22.94 6.17 -12.17
N VAL A 218 -22.70 4.87 -12.06
CA VAL A 218 -22.12 4.24 -10.86
C VAL A 218 -20.67 3.89 -11.19
N ARG A 219 -19.74 4.32 -10.33
CA ARG A 219 -18.31 4.10 -10.51
C ARG A 219 -17.67 3.43 -9.31
N LEU A 220 -16.82 2.45 -9.60
CA LEU A 220 -15.96 1.78 -8.63
C LEU A 220 -14.50 2.09 -9.00
N ILE A 221 -13.81 2.80 -8.13
CA ILE A 221 -12.37 3.03 -8.26
C ILE A 221 -11.63 1.98 -7.46
N LYS A 222 -10.78 1.21 -8.13
CA LYS A 222 -9.94 0.18 -7.50
C LYS A 222 -8.53 0.70 -7.33
N ILE A 223 -8.23 1.20 -6.14
CA ILE A 223 -6.89 1.63 -5.74
C ILE A 223 -6.07 0.39 -5.37
N HIS A 224 -5.02 0.09 -6.14
CA HIS A 224 -4.20 -1.10 -5.91
C HIS A 224 -2.70 -0.80 -5.86
N GLY A 225 -1.94 -1.69 -5.21
CA GLY A 225 -0.49 -1.56 -5.06
C GLY A 225 0.04 -2.35 -3.86
N MET A 226 1.35 -2.33 -3.67
CA MET A 226 2.06 -3.05 -2.62
C MET A 226 1.57 -2.70 -1.19
N GLY A 227 1.77 -3.61 -0.24
CA GLY A 227 1.50 -3.34 1.18
C GLY A 227 2.29 -2.13 1.68
N GLY A 228 1.67 -1.24 2.45
CA GLY A 228 2.34 -0.06 3.02
C GLY A 228 2.51 1.15 2.08
N ILE A 229 1.99 1.08 0.84
CA ILE A 229 2.10 2.18 -0.14
C ILE A 229 1.17 3.38 0.13
N GLY A 230 0.25 3.29 1.10
CA GLY A 230 -0.64 4.40 1.49
C GLY A 230 -2.06 4.38 0.90
N LYS A 231 -2.52 3.26 0.32
CA LYS A 231 -3.89 3.11 -0.24
C LYS A 231 -5.00 3.52 0.72
N THR A 232 -4.98 2.98 1.94
CA THR A 232 -5.96 3.27 2.99
C THR A 232 -5.93 4.75 3.37
N THR A 233 -4.74 5.36 3.44
CA THR A 233 -4.58 6.78 3.73
C THR A 233 -5.22 7.65 2.65
N LEU A 234 -4.95 7.34 1.37
CA LEU A 234 -5.57 8.04 0.23
C LEU A 234 -7.09 7.92 0.27
N ALA A 235 -7.61 6.71 0.51
CA ALA A 235 -9.05 6.47 0.61
C ALA A 235 -9.69 7.24 1.78
N LYS A 236 -9.03 7.32 2.95
CA LYS A 236 -9.50 8.10 4.11
C LYS A 236 -9.55 9.59 3.80
N VAL A 237 -8.54 10.14 3.12
CA VAL A 237 -8.51 11.56 2.70
C VAL A 237 -9.66 11.88 1.76
N ILE A 238 -9.85 11.06 0.71
CA ILE A 238 -10.92 11.26 -0.27
C ILE A 238 -12.29 11.10 0.39
N PHE A 239 -12.47 10.10 1.24
CA PHE A 239 -13.71 9.89 1.99
C PHE A 239 -14.06 11.12 2.84
N ASN A 240 -13.09 11.66 3.57
CA ASN A 240 -13.29 12.85 4.40
C ASN A 240 -13.65 14.09 3.56
N GLN A 241 -13.07 14.25 2.36
CA GLN A 241 -13.40 15.35 1.45
C GLN A 241 -14.79 15.23 0.82
N LEU A 242 -15.25 14.00 0.54
CA LEU A 242 -16.54 13.74 -0.09
C LEU A 242 -17.70 13.58 0.90
N THR A 243 -17.41 13.29 2.16
CA THR A 243 -18.43 13.12 3.22
C THR A 243 -19.46 14.26 3.26
N PRO A 244 -19.08 15.55 3.17
CA PRO A 244 -20.05 16.66 3.16
C PRO A 244 -21.06 16.59 2.00
N GLN A 245 -20.67 16.06 0.83
CA GLN A 245 -21.54 15.98 -0.35
C GLN A 245 -22.54 14.82 -0.28
N PHE A 246 -22.19 13.74 0.42
CA PHE A 246 -23.05 12.56 0.59
C PHE A 246 -23.79 12.55 1.95
N GLY A 247 -23.38 13.40 2.88
CA GLY A 247 -23.97 13.56 4.21
C GLY A 247 -24.05 12.23 4.96
N LYS A 248 -25.26 11.83 5.36
CA LYS A 248 -25.48 10.57 6.08
C LYS A 248 -25.29 9.32 5.20
N ARG A 249 -25.18 9.44 3.88
CA ARG A 249 -25.19 8.29 2.94
C ARG A 249 -23.78 7.84 2.57
N CYS A 250 -22.89 7.80 3.54
CA CYS A 250 -21.52 7.34 3.36
C CYS A 250 -21.12 6.32 4.44
N SER A 251 -20.32 5.33 4.04
CA SER A 251 -19.77 4.30 4.92
C SER A 251 -18.33 3.96 4.52
N PHE A 252 -17.52 3.66 5.53
CA PHE A 252 -16.14 3.21 5.36
C PHE A 252 -15.94 1.95 6.20
N LEU A 253 -15.74 0.85 5.50
CA LEU A 253 -15.46 -0.46 6.06
C LEU A 253 -13.95 -0.69 6.05
N GLU A 254 -13.34 -0.69 7.23
CA GLU A 254 -11.89 -0.83 7.46
C GLU A 254 -11.51 -2.31 7.54
N ASP A 255 -10.32 -2.64 7.04
CA ASP A 255 -9.64 -3.94 7.20
C ASP A 255 -10.51 -5.18 6.88
N ILE A 256 -11.24 -5.16 5.75
CA ILE A 256 -12.23 -6.19 5.42
C ILE A 256 -11.64 -7.60 5.37
N ARG A 257 -10.43 -7.77 4.81
CA ARG A 257 -9.73 -9.06 4.84
C ARG A 257 -9.63 -9.64 6.25
N GLU A 258 -9.23 -8.84 7.24
CA GLU A 258 -9.02 -9.33 8.61
C GLU A 258 -10.34 -9.49 9.37
N GLU A 259 -11.28 -8.56 9.19
CA GLU A 259 -12.59 -8.64 9.85
C GLU A 259 -13.42 -9.83 9.33
N SER A 260 -13.35 -10.12 8.03
CA SER A 260 -14.05 -11.25 7.43
C SER A 260 -13.58 -12.62 7.95
N LYS A 261 -12.34 -12.74 8.43
CA LYS A 261 -11.82 -13.97 9.05
C LYS A 261 -12.36 -14.22 10.45
N LYS A 262 -12.76 -13.17 11.18
CA LYS A 262 -13.19 -13.26 12.59
C LYS A 262 -14.66 -13.66 12.70
N ASP A 263 -15.54 -12.91 12.04
CA ASP A 263 -16.99 -13.02 12.20
C ASP A 263 -17.73 -13.16 10.86
N GLY A 264 -17.01 -13.48 9.78
CA GLY A 264 -17.56 -13.41 8.42
C GLY A 264 -17.88 -11.96 8.01
N LEU A 265 -18.75 -11.80 7.02
CA LEU A 265 -19.12 -10.46 6.50
C LEU A 265 -20.33 -9.84 7.20
N VAL A 266 -20.99 -10.57 8.11
CA VAL A 266 -22.24 -10.12 8.76
C VAL A 266 -22.05 -8.80 9.49
N LYS A 267 -21.02 -8.68 10.35
CA LYS A 267 -20.74 -7.44 11.09
C LYS A 267 -20.44 -6.25 10.16
N LEU A 268 -19.78 -6.51 9.03
CA LEU A 268 -19.49 -5.48 8.04
C LEU A 268 -20.75 -5.02 7.29
N GLN A 269 -21.68 -5.94 7.00
CA GLN A 269 -22.99 -5.63 6.43
C GLN A 269 -23.84 -4.83 7.43
N GLU A 270 -23.89 -5.24 8.71
CA GLU A 270 -24.60 -4.51 9.77
C GLU A 270 -24.06 -3.08 9.89
N LYS A 271 -22.73 -2.92 9.91
CA LYS A 271 -22.07 -1.61 9.93
C LYS A 271 -22.41 -0.75 8.71
N LEU A 272 -22.35 -1.33 7.50
CA LEU A 272 -22.69 -0.64 6.27
C LEU A 272 -24.13 -0.13 6.28
N LEU A 273 -25.07 -0.97 6.73
CA LEU A 273 -26.47 -0.60 6.87
C LEU A 273 -26.68 0.47 7.94
N SER A 274 -26.01 0.37 9.09
CA SER A 274 -26.11 1.37 10.16
C SER A 274 -25.59 2.72 9.70
N ASP A 275 -24.47 2.73 8.98
CA ASP A 275 -23.84 3.94 8.49
C ASP A 275 -24.71 4.68 7.46
N ILE A 276 -25.53 3.96 6.68
CA ILE A 276 -26.34 4.53 5.58
C ILE A 276 -27.76 4.88 6.03
N VAL A 277 -28.38 4.04 6.86
CA VAL A 277 -29.80 4.17 7.22
C VAL A 277 -30.01 4.83 8.59
N HIS A 278 -29.03 4.78 9.51
CA HIS A 278 -29.11 5.33 10.87
C HIS A 278 -30.42 4.96 11.62
N SER A 279 -30.95 3.76 11.39
CA SER A 279 -32.14 3.28 12.07
C SER A 279 -31.76 2.35 13.22
N ARG A 280 -32.37 2.53 14.39
CA ARG A 280 -32.31 1.59 15.52
C ARG A 280 -32.99 0.24 15.21
N ALA A 281 -33.70 0.14 14.08
CA ALA A 281 -34.44 -1.04 13.64
C ALA A 281 -33.71 -1.81 12.52
N ILE A 282 -32.37 -1.90 12.58
CA ILE A 282 -31.68 -2.93 11.79
C ILE A 282 -31.94 -4.24 12.53
N GLU A 283 -32.88 -5.02 12.01
CA GLU A 283 -33.03 -6.42 12.41
C GLU A 283 -31.67 -7.10 12.35
N LYS A 284 -31.34 -7.84 13.42
CA LYS A 284 -30.09 -8.60 13.50
C LYS A 284 -29.94 -9.43 12.24
N ILE A 285 -28.81 -9.28 11.54
CA ILE A 285 -28.60 -10.00 10.29
C ILE A 285 -28.31 -11.47 10.65
N PRO A 286 -29.16 -12.43 10.24
CA PRO A 286 -29.02 -13.83 10.63
C PRO A 286 -27.83 -14.50 9.93
N ASP A 287 -27.56 -14.11 8.69
CA ASP A 287 -26.51 -14.67 7.85
C ASP A 287 -26.06 -13.70 6.75
N THR A 288 -24.94 -14.03 6.10
CA THR A 288 -24.31 -13.17 5.09
C THR A 288 -25.17 -12.99 3.83
N ASP A 289 -25.96 -13.98 3.42
CA ASP A 289 -26.75 -13.91 2.19
C ASP A 289 -28.01 -13.07 2.39
N TYR A 290 -28.62 -13.14 3.59
CA TYR A 290 -29.66 -12.22 4.01
C TYR A 290 -29.13 -10.79 4.05
N GLY A 291 -27.98 -10.56 4.70
CA GLY A 291 -27.36 -9.24 4.75
C GLY A 291 -27.03 -8.68 3.36
N MET A 292 -26.55 -9.53 2.45
CA MET A 292 -26.26 -9.16 1.06
C MET A 292 -27.51 -8.67 0.33
N ARG A 293 -28.62 -9.42 0.43
CA ARG A 293 -29.90 -9.02 -0.19
C ARG A 293 -30.38 -7.69 0.39
N ARG A 294 -30.35 -7.57 1.72
CA ARG A 294 -30.83 -6.37 2.42
C ARG A 294 -30.03 -5.13 2.08
N THR A 295 -28.71 -5.25 1.98
CA THR A 295 -27.86 -4.15 1.54
C THR A 295 -28.19 -3.74 0.11
N GLY A 296 -28.31 -4.70 -0.81
CA GLY A 296 -28.66 -4.39 -2.19
C GLY A 296 -29.99 -3.63 -2.37
N GLU A 297 -31.03 -4.01 -1.60
CA GLU A 297 -32.33 -3.30 -1.58
C GLU A 297 -32.23 -1.84 -1.09
N ILE A 298 -31.30 -1.56 -0.18
CA ILE A 298 -31.12 -0.22 0.37
C ILE A 298 -30.27 0.64 -0.57
N LEU A 299 -29.21 0.05 -1.13
CA LEU A 299 -28.28 0.76 -2.02
C LEU A 299 -28.87 1.08 -3.40
N CYS A 300 -29.85 0.31 -3.89
CA CYS A 300 -30.51 0.60 -5.16
C CYS A 300 -31.39 1.87 -5.11
N ASN A 301 -31.82 2.28 -3.91
CA ASN A 301 -32.73 3.41 -3.70
C ASN A 301 -32.03 4.69 -3.23
N LYS A 302 -30.71 4.66 -3.01
CA LYS A 302 -29.98 5.78 -2.41
C LYS A 302 -28.64 6.01 -3.10
N ARG A 303 -28.39 7.24 -3.54
CA ARG A 303 -27.04 7.71 -3.88
C ARG A 303 -26.14 7.64 -2.64
N VAL A 304 -25.07 6.84 -2.70
CA VAL A 304 -24.16 6.59 -1.56
C VAL A 304 -22.69 6.71 -1.95
N LEU A 305 -21.83 6.93 -0.94
CA LEU A 305 -20.38 6.82 -1.01
C LEU A 305 -19.91 5.65 -0.13
N ILE A 306 -19.26 4.65 -0.70
CA ILE A 306 -18.78 3.48 0.04
C ILE A 306 -17.27 3.31 -0.16
N VAL A 307 -16.54 3.13 0.93
CA VAL A 307 -15.14 2.70 0.90
C VAL A 307 -15.03 1.29 1.45
N LEU A 308 -14.46 0.39 0.66
CA LEU A 308 -14.15 -0.99 1.01
C LEU A 308 -12.63 -1.13 1.11
N ASP A 309 -12.11 -1.12 2.33
CA ASP A 309 -10.66 -1.12 2.57
C ASP A 309 -10.12 -2.55 2.76
N ASP A 310 -8.98 -2.82 2.11
CA ASP A 310 -8.20 -4.04 2.19
C ASP A 310 -8.98 -5.31 1.77
N ILE A 311 -9.58 -5.26 0.58
CA ILE A 311 -10.25 -6.40 -0.07
C ILE A 311 -9.20 -7.37 -0.65
N ASP A 312 -9.37 -8.66 -0.42
CA ASP A 312 -8.55 -9.73 -1.01
C ASP A 312 -9.34 -10.72 -1.87
N ARG A 313 -10.69 -10.66 -1.89
CA ARG A 313 -11.55 -11.52 -2.71
C ARG A 313 -12.71 -10.75 -3.33
N GLY A 314 -12.96 -10.97 -4.63
CA GLY A 314 -14.10 -10.34 -5.34
C GLY A 314 -15.46 -10.67 -4.72
N GLU A 315 -15.61 -11.85 -4.12
CA GLU A 315 -16.82 -12.29 -3.41
C GLU A 315 -17.17 -11.37 -2.21
N GLN A 316 -16.17 -10.78 -1.55
CA GLN A 316 -16.41 -9.84 -0.45
C GLN A 316 -17.15 -8.60 -0.94
N ILE A 317 -16.80 -8.08 -2.12
CA ILE A 317 -17.46 -6.92 -2.73
C ILE A 317 -18.92 -7.26 -3.04
N GLU A 318 -19.17 -8.42 -3.65
CA GLU A 318 -20.51 -8.87 -4.00
C GLU A 318 -21.40 -9.04 -2.75
N LYS A 319 -20.88 -9.73 -1.73
CA LYS A 319 -21.61 -9.96 -0.48
C LYS A 319 -21.88 -8.67 0.29
N LEU A 320 -21.02 -7.66 0.18
CA LEU A 320 -21.23 -6.37 0.83
C LEU A 320 -22.19 -5.46 0.07
N LEU A 321 -22.11 -5.41 -1.26
CA LEU A 321 -22.90 -4.47 -2.06
C LEU A 321 -24.25 -5.04 -2.55
N GLY A 322 -24.44 -6.35 -2.50
CA GLY A 322 -25.62 -7.03 -3.05
C GLY A 322 -25.52 -7.21 -4.57
N LYS A 323 -26.48 -7.94 -5.19
CA LYS A 323 -26.52 -8.27 -6.64
C LYS A 323 -27.31 -7.29 -7.54
N TYR A 324 -27.96 -6.29 -6.94
CA TYR A 324 -28.86 -5.39 -7.66
C TYR A 324 -28.13 -4.21 -8.31
N SER A 325 -28.78 -3.53 -9.25
CA SER A 325 -28.30 -2.26 -9.78
C SER A 325 -28.29 -1.21 -8.67
N LEU A 326 -27.11 -0.64 -8.42
CA LEU A 326 -26.92 0.46 -7.47
C LEU A 326 -27.57 1.74 -8.00
N HIS A 327 -27.93 2.65 -7.09
CA HIS A 327 -28.54 3.92 -7.46
C HIS A 327 -27.56 4.77 -8.31
N PRO A 328 -28.03 5.39 -9.41
CA PRO A 328 -27.27 6.39 -10.19
C PRO A 328 -26.54 7.43 -9.34
N GLY A 329 -25.30 7.77 -9.67
CA GLY A 329 -24.47 8.70 -8.90
C GLY A 329 -23.79 8.08 -7.66
N THR A 330 -23.88 6.76 -7.46
CA THR A 330 -23.17 6.04 -6.40
C THR A 330 -21.67 5.95 -6.70
N ARG A 331 -20.84 6.13 -5.66
CA ARG A 331 -19.38 6.09 -5.74
C ARG A 331 -18.82 5.06 -4.78
N ILE A 332 -17.97 4.18 -5.31
CA ILE A 332 -17.33 3.11 -4.54
C ILE A 332 -15.82 3.26 -4.70
N ILE A 333 -15.10 3.17 -3.60
CA ILE A 333 -13.64 3.10 -3.57
C ILE A 333 -13.28 1.76 -2.95
N VAL A 334 -12.47 0.97 -3.65
CA VAL A 334 -11.91 -0.29 -3.15
C VAL A 334 -10.41 -0.10 -3.02
N THR A 335 -9.83 -0.45 -1.87
CA THR A 335 -8.38 -0.61 -1.74
C THR A 335 -8.03 -2.09 -1.73
N THR A 336 -7.00 -2.48 -2.46
CA THR A 336 -6.55 -3.88 -2.52
C THR A 336 -5.06 -3.98 -2.80
N ARG A 337 -4.45 -5.11 -2.42
CA ARG A 337 -3.09 -5.46 -2.82
C ARG A 337 -3.06 -6.19 -4.17
N ASP A 338 -4.18 -6.81 -4.53
CA ASP A 338 -4.33 -7.67 -5.68
C ASP A 338 -5.12 -6.95 -6.78
N ARG A 339 -4.44 -6.61 -7.87
CA ARG A 339 -5.08 -5.97 -9.03
C ARG A 339 -6.03 -6.93 -9.76
N SER A 340 -5.93 -8.24 -9.56
CA SER A 340 -6.80 -9.25 -10.18
C SER A 340 -8.16 -9.32 -9.50
N VAL A 341 -8.30 -8.78 -8.28
CA VAL A 341 -9.60 -8.65 -7.61
C VAL A 341 -10.52 -7.82 -8.48
N LEU A 342 -11.51 -8.51 -9.05
CA LEU A 342 -12.59 -7.93 -9.81
C LEU A 342 -13.90 -8.24 -9.11
N PRO A 343 -14.87 -7.32 -9.13
CA PRO A 343 -16.23 -7.68 -8.82
C PRO A 343 -16.73 -8.72 -9.84
N ILE A 344 -17.50 -9.69 -9.36
CA ILE A 344 -18.03 -10.79 -10.18
C ILE A 344 -18.98 -10.24 -11.24
N LYS A 345 -18.97 -10.86 -12.43
CA LYS A 345 -19.76 -10.45 -13.61
C LYS A 345 -21.25 -10.33 -13.26
N GLY A 346 -21.88 -9.20 -13.62
CA GLY A 346 -23.33 -8.98 -13.47
C GLY A 346 -23.75 -7.57 -13.11
N PHE A 347 -22.84 -6.73 -12.63
CA PHE A 347 -23.15 -5.37 -12.21
C PHE A 347 -23.01 -4.31 -13.32
N LYS A 348 -23.93 -3.35 -13.34
CA LYS A 348 -23.90 -2.17 -14.22
C LYS A 348 -23.15 -1.00 -13.57
N TYR A 349 -21.86 -1.16 -13.28
CA TYR A 349 -21.00 -0.04 -12.88
C TYR A 349 -19.63 -0.11 -13.54
N THR A 350 -19.04 1.07 -13.78
CA THR A 350 -17.73 1.21 -14.40
C THR A 350 -16.64 0.95 -13.36
N VAL A 351 -15.75 -0.01 -13.61
CA VAL A 351 -14.60 -0.31 -12.77
C VAL A 351 -13.36 0.36 -13.35
N LEU A 352 -12.76 1.27 -12.59
CA LEU A 352 -11.57 2.03 -12.99
C LEU A 352 -10.40 1.66 -12.06
N PRO A 353 -9.35 0.98 -12.55
CA PRO A 353 -8.16 0.70 -11.75
C PRO A 353 -7.32 1.96 -11.56
N TYR A 354 -6.73 2.11 -10.38
CA TYR A 354 -5.79 3.17 -10.03
C TYR A 354 -4.55 2.55 -9.36
N PRO A 355 -3.46 2.33 -10.11
CA PRO A 355 -2.21 1.83 -9.53
C PRO A 355 -1.54 2.92 -8.69
N MET A 356 -1.12 2.59 -7.48
CA MET A 356 -0.30 3.47 -6.66
C MET A 356 1.18 3.22 -6.90
N GLU A 357 1.94 4.31 -6.98
CA GLU A 357 3.39 4.33 -7.07
C GLU A 357 4.02 4.77 -5.76
N GLU A 358 5.32 4.50 -5.64
CA GLU A 358 6.16 4.92 -4.53
C GLU A 358 6.27 6.45 -4.45
N LEU A 359 6.57 6.98 -3.25
CA LEU A 359 6.81 8.41 -3.13
C LEU A 359 8.09 8.78 -3.86
N ASN A 360 8.05 9.86 -4.64
CA ASN A 360 9.28 10.46 -5.16
C ASN A 360 10.21 10.85 -4.01
N PHE A 361 11.51 10.92 -4.30
CA PHE A 361 12.54 11.13 -3.29
C PHE A 361 12.28 12.36 -2.39
N ASN A 362 11.80 13.47 -2.95
CA ASN A 362 11.56 14.70 -2.19
C ASN A 362 10.38 14.55 -1.22
N HIS A 363 9.27 13.95 -1.67
CA HIS A 363 8.13 13.66 -0.80
C HIS A 363 8.47 12.60 0.25
N ALA A 364 9.25 11.59 -0.12
CA ALA A 364 9.72 10.56 0.79
C ALA A 364 10.60 11.13 1.91
N LEU A 365 11.54 12.02 1.54
CA LEU A 365 12.41 12.72 2.49
C LEU A 365 11.60 13.60 3.45
N GLN A 366 10.68 14.42 2.91
CA GLN A 366 9.80 15.25 3.73
C GLN A 366 8.95 14.42 4.71
N LEU A 367 8.39 13.29 4.25
CA LEU A 367 7.61 12.41 5.11
C LEU A 367 8.48 11.85 6.24
N PHE A 368 9.65 11.31 5.90
CA PHE A 368 10.60 10.78 6.89
C PHE A 368 11.01 11.84 7.91
N GLU A 369 11.37 13.05 7.47
CA GLU A 369 11.80 14.14 8.34
C GLU A 369 10.69 14.59 9.30
N ARG A 370 9.43 14.62 8.85
CA ARG A 370 8.29 14.91 9.73
C ARG A 370 8.14 13.89 10.85
N HIS A 371 8.45 12.62 10.58
CA HIS A 371 8.40 11.56 11.58
C HIS A 371 9.64 11.54 12.48
N ALA A 372 10.82 11.78 11.92
CA ALA A 372 12.10 11.72 12.63
C ALA A 372 12.44 12.96 13.45
N PHE A 373 11.94 14.14 13.07
CA PHE A 373 12.27 15.41 13.74
C PHE A 373 11.06 16.14 14.33
N GLY A 374 9.84 15.73 14.01
CA GLY A 374 8.63 16.34 14.57
C GLY A 374 8.45 17.83 14.24
N GLY A 375 9.05 18.30 13.14
CA GLY A 375 9.04 19.71 12.72
C GLY A 375 10.29 20.51 13.11
N LEU A 376 11.26 19.90 13.80
CA LEU A 376 12.58 20.50 14.04
C LEU A 376 13.46 20.38 12.79
N SER A 377 14.32 21.36 12.56
CA SER A 377 15.32 21.30 11.48
C SER A 377 16.42 20.30 11.84
N PRO A 378 16.76 19.35 10.96
CA PRO A 378 17.88 18.44 11.18
C PRO A 378 19.22 19.19 11.13
N SER A 379 20.24 18.66 11.81
CA SER A 379 21.62 19.07 11.53
C SER A 379 22.09 18.52 10.17
N ASP A 380 23.12 19.12 9.57
CA ASP A 380 23.65 18.68 8.26
C ASP A 380 23.99 17.18 8.23
N ASP A 381 24.63 16.69 9.29
CA ASP A 381 24.96 15.27 9.47
C ASP A 381 23.72 14.36 9.52
N GLN A 382 22.67 14.80 10.23
CA GLN A 382 21.41 14.05 10.32
C GLN A 382 20.67 14.06 8.99
N HIS A 383 20.76 15.15 8.24
CA HIS A 383 20.16 15.25 6.91
C HIS A 383 20.83 14.30 5.91
N VAL A 384 22.17 14.14 5.95
CA VAL A 384 22.88 13.14 5.14
C VAL A 384 22.39 11.71 5.46
N LEU A 385 22.26 11.37 6.75
CA LEU A 385 21.75 10.06 7.17
C LEU A 385 20.28 9.86 6.76
N ALA A 386 19.44 10.89 6.90
CA ALA A 386 18.04 10.86 6.45
C ALA A 386 17.93 10.55 4.96
N ARG A 387 18.72 11.23 4.11
CA ARG A 387 18.76 10.95 2.66
C ARG A 387 19.19 9.51 2.37
N ALA A 388 20.20 8.99 3.07
CA ALA A 388 20.65 7.61 2.89
C ALA A 388 19.59 6.57 3.31
N ILE A 389 18.89 6.81 4.42
CA ILE A 389 17.78 5.96 4.88
C ILE A 389 16.63 6.00 3.86
N VAL A 390 16.24 7.19 3.40
CA VAL A 390 15.17 7.36 2.40
C VAL A 390 15.50 6.59 1.12
N SER A 391 16.73 6.71 0.61
CA SER A 391 17.19 5.91 -0.54
C SER A 391 17.11 4.41 -0.28
N THR A 392 17.50 3.95 0.91
CA THR A 392 17.48 2.52 1.29
C THR A 392 16.05 1.96 1.41
N THR A 393 15.10 2.79 1.83
CA THR A 393 13.69 2.39 2.00
C THR A 393 12.88 2.38 0.71
N GLY A 394 13.44 2.89 -0.41
CA GLY A 394 12.79 2.89 -1.72
C GLY A 394 11.56 3.79 -1.83
N GLY A 395 11.36 4.74 -0.91
CA GLY A 395 10.20 5.64 -0.95
C GLY A 395 8.88 5.03 -0.48
N LEU A 396 8.90 3.88 0.20
CA LEU A 396 7.71 3.22 0.76
C LEU A 396 7.19 3.98 2.01
N PRO A 397 5.99 4.60 1.99
CA PRO A 397 5.47 5.41 3.08
C PRO A 397 5.50 4.75 4.46
N LEU A 398 5.06 3.49 4.55
CA LEU A 398 5.07 2.73 5.80
C LEU A 398 6.48 2.60 6.39
N ALA A 399 7.48 2.32 5.56
CA ALA A 399 8.86 2.19 6.03
C ALA A 399 9.39 3.53 6.55
N LEU A 400 9.14 4.62 5.81
CA LEU A 400 9.54 5.97 6.19
C LEU A 400 8.92 6.40 7.52
N GLU A 401 7.63 6.14 7.73
CA GLU A 401 6.92 6.43 8.97
C GLU A 401 7.47 5.63 10.16
N VAL A 402 7.62 4.31 10.01
CA VAL A 402 8.07 3.42 11.09
C VAL A 402 9.51 3.77 11.50
N ILE A 403 10.41 3.90 10.53
CA ILE A 403 11.83 4.17 10.79
C ILE A 403 12.02 5.60 11.30
N GLY A 404 11.32 6.58 10.71
CA GLY A 404 11.36 7.96 11.19
C GLY A 404 10.92 8.07 12.65
N SER A 405 9.79 7.45 13.00
CA SER A 405 9.30 7.42 14.39
C SER A 405 10.26 6.69 15.34
N LEU A 406 10.93 5.62 14.89
CA LEU A 406 11.94 4.89 15.69
C LEU A 406 13.15 5.76 16.04
N LEU A 407 13.55 6.63 15.10
CA LEU A 407 14.73 7.49 15.19
C LEU A 407 14.44 8.85 15.84
N TYR A 408 13.18 9.15 16.15
CA TYR A 408 12.78 10.38 16.81
C TYR A 408 13.51 10.55 18.14
N GLN A 409 14.18 11.70 18.30
CA GLN A 409 15.00 12.06 19.47
C GLN A 409 16.12 11.05 19.80
N LYS A 410 16.62 10.29 18.81
CA LYS A 410 17.75 9.37 18.99
C LYS A 410 19.09 10.02 18.65
N PRO A 411 20.17 9.63 19.33
CA PRO A 411 21.52 10.08 18.99
C PRO A 411 21.98 9.56 17.62
N LYS A 412 22.90 10.29 16.98
CA LYS A 412 23.48 9.98 15.66
C LYS A 412 24.02 8.55 15.54
N ALA A 413 24.60 8.00 16.61
CA ALA A 413 25.10 6.62 16.61
C ALA A 413 24.01 5.59 16.30
N ILE A 414 22.81 5.77 16.85
CA ILE A 414 21.66 4.89 16.60
C ILE A 414 21.15 5.03 15.15
N TRP A 415 21.23 6.25 14.58
CA TRP A 415 20.88 6.48 13.18
C TRP A 415 21.80 5.70 12.24
N SER A 416 23.12 5.77 12.47
CA SER A 416 24.10 5.02 11.69
C SER A 416 23.88 3.50 11.81
N GLU A 417 23.71 2.99 13.04
CA GLU A 417 23.44 1.56 13.27
C GLU A 417 22.13 1.10 12.62
N THR A 418 21.09 1.95 12.64
CA THR A 418 19.81 1.66 11.99
C THR A 418 19.97 1.63 10.47
N LEU A 419 20.70 2.57 9.89
CA LEU A 419 21.00 2.56 8.45
C LEU A 419 21.77 1.31 8.04
N ASP A 420 22.77 0.89 8.83
CA ASP A 420 23.52 -0.33 8.55
C ASP A 420 22.64 -1.58 8.61
N LYS A 421 21.75 -1.68 9.61
CA LYS A 421 20.74 -2.76 9.69
C LYS A 421 19.78 -2.75 8.50
N LEU A 422 19.33 -1.58 8.05
CA LEU A 422 18.40 -1.43 6.94
C LEU A 422 18.97 -1.81 5.58
N ARG A 423 20.31 -1.77 5.43
CA ARG A 423 20.99 -2.27 4.23
C ARG A 423 20.96 -3.79 4.12
N GLU A 424 20.73 -4.48 5.23
CA GLU A 424 20.67 -5.94 5.29
C GLU A 424 19.24 -6.47 5.28
N MET A 425 18.33 -5.82 6.02
CA MET A 425 16.95 -6.29 6.17
C MET A 425 15.96 -5.14 6.44
N PRO A 426 14.67 -5.29 6.04
CA PRO A 426 13.64 -4.31 6.39
C PRO A 426 13.39 -4.28 7.91
N GLU A 427 12.83 -3.18 8.42
CA GLU A 427 12.39 -3.10 9.82
C GLU A 427 11.27 -4.14 10.11
N LYS A 428 11.21 -4.71 11.32
CA LYS A 428 10.33 -5.83 11.68
C LYS A 428 8.84 -5.59 11.40
N GLU A 429 8.31 -4.40 11.70
CA GLU A 429 6.91 -4.04 11.42
C GLU A 429 6.67 -3.93 9.91
N VAL A 430 7.63 -3.38 9.16
CA VAL A 430 7.58 -3.34 7.70
C VAL A 430 7.56 -4.76 7.14
N GLN A 431 8.46 -5.64 7.62
CA GLN A 431 8.49 -7.05 7.23
C GLN A 431 7.13 -7.72 7.44
N ARG A 432 6.51 -7.57 8.62
CA ARG A 432 5.19 -8.16 8.91
C ARG A 432 4.12 -7.70 7.91
N LYS A 433 4.07 -6.40 7.59
CA LYS A 433 3.06 -5.86 6.68
C LYS A 433 3.27 -6.28 5.23
N LEU A 434 4.52 -6.42 4.79
CA LEU A 434 4.85 -6.91 3.44
C LEU A 434 4.63 -8.41 3.29
N LYS A 435 4.97 -9.18 4.33
CA LYS A 435 4.83 -10.64 4.35
C LYS A 435 3.39 -11.12 4.14
N ILE A 436 2.38 -10.32 4.48
CA ILE A 436 0.96 -10.64 4.20
C ILE A 436 0.74 -11.03 2.72
N SER A 437 1.36 -10.32 1.77
CA SER A 437 1.21 -10.65 0.35
C SER A 437 1.99 -11.90 -0.06
N TYR A 438 3.12 -12.17 0.61
CA TYR A 438 3.91 -13.37 0.39
C TYR A 438 3.18 -14.62 0.91
N ASP A 439 2.56 -14.54 2.09
CA ASP A 439 1.84 -15.65 2.72
C ASP A 439 0.58 -16.07 1.93
N MET A 440 0.14 -15.26 0.95
CA MET A 440 -0.94 -15.61 0.02
C MET A 440 -0.48 -16.47 -1.15
N LEU A 441 0.84 -16.57 -1.38
CA LEU A 441 1.43 -17.34 -2.49
C LEU A 441 1.45 -18.84 -2.15
N ASP A 442 1.23 -19.67 -3.17
CA ASP A 442 1.51 -21.10 -3.05
C ASP A 442 3.02 -21.39 -2.99
N ASP A 443 3.38 -22.63 -2.62
CA ASP A 443 4.77 -23.02 -2.40
C ASP A 443 5.67 -22.80 -3.64
N TYR A 444 5.14 -22.99 -4.86
CA TYR A 444 5.89 -22.81 -6.10
C TYR A 444 6.10 -21.34 -6.44
N GLN A 445 5.06 -20.53 -6.26
CA GLN A 445 5.10 -19.07 -6.41
C GLN A 445 6.08 -18.45 -5.40
N GLN A 446 6.13 -18.97 -4.18
CA GLN A 446 7.12 -18.58 -3.17
C GLN A 446 8.55 -18.88 -3.64
N GLN A 447 8.80 -20.04 -4.27
CA GLN A 447 10.13 -20.33 -4.83
C GLN A 447 10.54 -19.34 -5.93
N ILE A 448 9.61 -18.96 -6.82
CA ILE A 448 9.84 -17.96 -7.87
C ILE A 448 10.14 -16.59 -7.23
N PHE A 449 9.36 -16.17 -6.24
CA PHE A 449 9.58 -14.91 -5.53
C PHE A 449 10.98 -14.83 -4.91
N LEU A 450 11.39 -15.89 -4.21
CA LEU A 450 12.69 -15.97 -3.57
C LEU A 450 13.84 -16.04 -4.59
N ASP A 451 13.67 -16.78 -5.69
CA ASP A 451 14.65 -16.80 -6.79
C ASP A 451 14.84 -15.38 -7.37
N ILE A 452 13.75 -14.64 -7.59
CA ILE A 452 13.82 -13.25 -8.07
C ILE A 452 14.55 -12.37 -7.06
N ALA A 453 14.13 -12.36 -5.79
CA ALA A 453 14.73 -11.54 -4.74
C ALA A 453 16.24 -11.77 -4.56
N CYS A 454 16.69 -13.01 -4.75
CA CYS A 454 18.10 -13.37 -4.59
C CYS A 454 18.92 -13.09 -5.86
N PHE A 455 18.42 -13.48 -7.04
CA PHE A 455 19.27 -13.64 -8.24
C PHE A 455 18.77 -12.95 -9.51
N PHE A 456 17.46 -12.77 -9.69
CA PHE A 456 16.91 -12.35 -11.00
C PHE A 456 16.44 -10.89 -11.08
N ILE A 457 16.71 -10.04 -10.08
CA ILE A 457 16.42 -8.60 -10.21
C ILE A 457 17.26 -8.02 -11.36
N ASN A 458 16.62 -7.29 -12.27
CA ASN A 458 17.22 -6.71 -13.48
C ASN A 458 17.74 -7.76 -14.51
N GLU A 459 17.35 -9.02 -14.35
CA GLU A 459 17.60 -10.08 -15.33
C GLU A 459 16.39 -10.24 -16.28
N ASP A 460 16.64 -10.72 -17.50
CA ASP A 460 15.60 -10.98 -18.49
C ASP A 460 14.69 -12.12 -18.03
N LYS A 461 13.37 -11.88 -18.05
CA LYS A 461 12.36 -12.84 -17.58
C LYS A 461 12.39 -14.15 -18.35
N THR A 462 12.70 -14.12 -19.64
CA THR A 462 12.50 -15.24 -20.56
C THR A 462 13.38 -16.43 -20.19
N ASN A 463 14.64 -16.19 -19.86
CA ASN A 463 15.56 -17.28 -19.54
C ASN A 463 15.14 -17.97 -18.23
N ALA A 464 14.74 -17.20 -17.22
CA ALA A 464 14.30 -17.72 -15.92
C ALA A 464 13.08 -18.66 -16.05
N ILE A 465 12.15 -18.35 -16.96
CA ILE A 465 10.98 -19.20 -17.25
C ILE A 465 11.40 -20.64 -17.62
N TYR A 466 12.45 -20.82 -18.41
CA TYR A 466 12.89 -22.16 -18.82
C TYR A 466 13.33 -23.01 -17.63
N MET A 467 14.11 -22.43 -16.71
CA MET A 467 14.54 -23.11 -15.49
C MET A 467 13.35 -23.47 -14.61
N TRP A 468 12.47 -22.52 -14.34
CA TRP A 468 11.29 -22.76 -13.50
C TRP A 468 10.31 -23.76 -14.12
N THR A 469 10.24 -23.83 -15.45
CA THR A 469 9.42 -24.82 -16.15
C THR A 469 9.97 -26.23 -15.92
N ASP A 470 11.28 -26.45 -16.04
CA ASP A 470 11.89 -27.76 -15.76
C ASP A 470 11.78 -28.15 -14.27
N CYS A 471 11.87 -27.16 -13.37
CA CYS A 471 11.62 -27.34 -11.94
C CYS A 471 10.14 -27.59 -11.58
N ARG A 472 9.22 -27.53 -12.56
CA ARG A 472 7.76 -27.63 -12.38
C ARG A 472 7.17 -26.58 -11.44
N PHE A 473 7.66 -25.35 -11.51
CA PHE A 473 7.15 -24.23 -10.70
C PHE A 473 6.01 -23.44 -11.38
N PHE A 474 5.57 -23.86 -12.57
CA PHE A 474 4.47 -23.23 -13.33
C PHE A 474 4.65 -21.70 -13.52
N PRO A 475 5.78 -21.26 -14.11
CA PRO A 475 6.21 -19.86 -14.06
C PRO A 475 5.27 -18.85 -14.69
N GLU A 476 4.53 -19.20 -15.76
CA GLU A 476 3.61 -18.24 -16.40
C GLU A 476 2.50 -17.79 -15.44
N GLY A 477 1.82 -18.74 -14.79
CA GLY A 477 0.82 -18.45 -13.78
C GLY A 477 1.44 -17.82 -12.53
N GLY A 478 2.59 -18.32 -12.09
CA GLY A 478 3.26 -17.78 -10.90
C GLY A 478 3.69 -16.33 -11.06
N ILE A 479 4.26 -15.96 -12.19
CA ILE A 479 4.67 -14.57 -12.48
C ILE A 479 3.45 -13.66 -12.59
N ASP A 480 2.36 -14.10 -13.22
CA ASP A 480 1.13 -13.31 -13.29
C ASP A 480 0.53 -13.03 -11.91
N VAL A 481 0.55 -14.03 -11.01
CA VAL A 481 0.11 -13.85 -9.61
C VAL A 481 1.02 -12.86 -8.87
N LEU A 482 2.34 -12.96 -9.00
CA LEU A 482 3.28 -12.03 -8.37
C LEU A 482 3.10 -10.59 -8.85
N ILE A 483 2.87 -10.38 -10.16
CA ILE A 483 2.56 -9.04 -10.70
C ILE A 483 1.20 -8.57 -10.17
N SER A 484 0.20 -9.46 -10.11
CA SER A 484 -1.14 -9.11 -9.65
C SER A 484 -1.18 -8.65 -8.20
N LEU A 485 -0.40 -9.30 -7.33
CA LEU A 485 -0.18 -8.91 -5.94
C LEU A 485 0.76 -7.71 -5.75
N SER A 486 1.21 -7.09 -6.86
CA SER A 486 2.15 -5.97 -6.86
C SER A 486 3.48 -6.30 -6.16
N LEU A 487 3.93 -7.56 -6.22
CA LEU A 487 5.20 -8.03 -5.65
C LEU A 487 6.37 -7.82 -6.60
N ILE A 488 6.12 -7.84 -7.92
CA ILE A 488 7.11 -7.57 -8.97
C ILE A 488 6.47 -6.74 -10.10
N LYS A 489 7.32 -6.13 -10.92
CA LYS A 489 6.96 -5.53 -12.22
C LYS A 489 7.85 -6.14 -13.31
N ILE A 490 7.34 -6.21 -14.53
CA ILE A 490 8.18 -6.48 -15.72
C ILE A 490 8.35 -5.14 -16.42
N LEU A 491 9.60 -4.71 -16.58
CA LEU A 491 9.94 -3.46 -17.25
C LEU A 491 9.80 -3.61 -18.78
N ASP A 492 9.77 -2.49 -19.50
CA ASP A 492 9.60 -2.47 -20.96
C ASP A 492 10.69 -3.26 -21.71
N ASN A 493 11.86 -3.43 -21.11
CA ASN A 493 12.96 -4.24 -21.63
C ASN A 493 12.88 -5.72 -21.21
N ASN A 494 11.70 -6.20 -20.78
CA ASN A 494 11.43 -7.58 -20.38
C ASN A 494 12.21 -8.07 -19.14
N LYS A 495 12.70 -7.14 -18.31
CA LYS A 495 13.44 -7.47 -17.09
C LYS A 495 12.56 -7.47 -15.85
N PHE A 496 12.90 -8.32 -14.89
CA PHE A 496 12.28 -8.27 -13.57
C PHE A 496 12.68 -7.02 -12.81
N TRP A 497 11.69 -6.38 -12.20
CA TRP A 497 11.88 -5.36 -11.20
C TRP A 497 11.14 -5.75 -9.93
N MET A 498 11.81 -5.61 -8.79
CA MET A 498 11.24 -5.86 -7.46
C MET A 498 11.66 -4.69 -6.56
N HIS A 499 10.71 -4.16 -5.81
CA HIS A 499 10.97 -3.08 -4.86
C HIS A 499 12.01 -3.51 -3.81
N ASP A 500 12.92 -2.61 -3.42
CA ASP A 500 14.02 -2.89 -2.50
C ASP A 500 13.56 -3.56 -1.19
N GLN A 501 12.51 -3.02 -0.56
CA GLN A 501 11.94 -3.62 0.66
C GLN A 501 11.35 -5.04 0.46
N LEU A 502 10.89 -5.40 -0.74
CA LEU A 502 10.46 -6.78 -1.05
C LEU A 502 11.65 -7.69 -1.32
N ARG A 503 12.67 -7.20 -2.03
CA ARG A 503 13.94 -7.90 -2.23
C ARG A 503 14.54 -8.27 -0.88
N ASP A 504 14.66 -7.28 0.00
CA ASP A 504 15.31 -7.43 1.30
C ASP A 504 14.44 -8.30 2.23
N LEU A 505 13.10 -8.26 2.10
CA LEU A 505 12.22 -9.24 2.75
C LEU A 505 12.52 -10.66 2.27
N GLY A 506 12.58 -10.91 0.96
CA GLY A 506 12.87 -12.26 0.43
C GLY A 506 14.22 -12.79 0.88
N ARG A 507 15.25 -11.94 0.87
CA ARG A 507 16.58 -12.25 1.38
C ARG A 507 16.59 -12.56 2.88
N GLU A 508 15.89 -11.75 3.67
CA GLU A 508 15.75 -11.98 5.11
C GLU A 508 14.99 -13.28 5.42
N MET A 509 14.03 -13.67 4.59
CA MET A 509 13.34 -14.95 4.73
C MET A 509 14.28 -16.13 4.55
N VAL A 510 15.15 -16.09 3.53
CA VAL A 510 16.20 -17.10 3.35
C VAL A 510 17.21 -17.06 4.50
N HIS A 511 17.57 -15.86 4.97
CA HIS A 511 18.46 -15.70 6.12
C HIS A 511 17.90 -16.37 7.38
N LYS A 512 16.58 -16.26 7.61
CA LYS A 512 15.87 -16.90 8.74
C LYS A 512 15.78 -18.43 8.66
N GLU A 513 16.03 -19.04 7.51
CA GLU A 513 16.12 -20.51 7.43
C GLU A 513 17.26 -21.04 8.31
N SER A 514 18.32 -20.25 8.46
CA SER A 514 19.41 -20.50 9.41
C SER A 514 20.21 -19.22 9.69
N LEU A 515 20.09 -18.71 10.91
CA LEU A 515 20.79 -17.50 11.34
C LEU A 515 22.30 -17.75 11.54
N THR A 516 22.70 -18.98 11.88
CA THR A 516 24.06 -19.31 12.31
C THR A 516 24.88 -20.04 11.25
N ASP A 517 24.25 -20.90 10.44
CA ASP A 517 24.94 -21.65 9.37
C ASP A 517 24.35 -21.28 8.01
N PRO A 518 25.06 -20.46 7.20
CA PRO A 518 24.66 -20.18 5.83
C PRO A 518 24.47 -21.45 4.99
N GLY A 519 25.18 -22.54 5.25
CA GLY A 519 25.07 -23.81 4.52
C GLY A 519 23.74 -24.54 4.69
N GLU A 520 22.92 -24.14 5.66
CA GLU A 520 21.57 -24.66 5.89
C GLU A 520 20.47 -23.81 5.22
N ARG A 521 20.85 -22.78 4.46
CA ARG A 521 19.92 -21.93 3.69
C ARG A 521 19.72 -22.46 2.27
N SER A 522 18.57 -22.17 1.68
CA SER A 522 18.17 -22.60 0.35
C SER A 522 18.88 -21.84 -0.77
N ARG A 523 19.21 -20.56 -0.55
CA ARG A 523 19.83 -19.65 -1.53
C ARG A 523 21.02 -18.93 -0.91
N LEU A 524 22.12 -18.81 -1.66
CA LEU A 524 23.33 -18.11 -1.24
C LEU A 524 23.76 -17.10 -2.29
N TRP A 525 23.97 -15.84 -1.90
CA TRP A 525 24.42 -14.77 -2.81
C TRP A 525 25.54 -13.91 -2.21
N ILE A 526 26.02 -14.27 -1.01
CA ILE A 526 27.12 -13.58 -0.33
C ILE A 526 28.40 -14.38 -0.60
N SER A 527 29.30 -13.84 -1.42
CA SER A 527 30.52 -14.55 -1.82
C SER A 527 31.36 -15.04 -0.64
N LYS A 528 31.46 -14.24 0.44
CA LYS A 528 32.22 -14.60 1.65
C LYS A 528 31.66 -15.88 2.29
N ASP A 529 30.35 -15.95 2.48
CA ASP A 529 29.67 -17.10 3.09
C ASP A 529 29.83 -18.35 2.21
N ILE A 530 29.67 -18.19 0.89
CA ILE A 530 29.82 -19.30 -0.07
C ILE A 530 31.23 -19.88 0.00
N LEU A 531 32.27 -19.03 0.01
CA LEU A 531 33.66 -19.47 0.09
C LEU A 531 34.00 -20.15 1.41
N GLU A 532 33.40 -19.71 2.51
CA GLU A 532 33.54 -20.37 3.81
C GLU A 532 32.89 -21.75 3.80
N ILE A 533 31.66 -21.87 3.26
CA ILE A 533 30.97 -23.15 3.10
C ILE A 533 31.78 -24.12 2.24
N LEU A 534 32.33 -23.66 1.11
CA LEU A 534 33.12 -24.49 0.20
C LEU A 534 34.37 -25.10 0.86
N ARG A 535 34.89 -24.49 1.94
CA ARG A 535 36.00 -25.05 2.73
C ARG A 535 35.57 -26.16 3.68
N THR A 536 34.30 -26.19 4.09
CA THR A 536 33.77 -27.22 4.99
C THR A 536 33.55 -28.55 4.28
N LYS A 537 33.76 -29.67 4.98
CA LYS A 537 33.56 -31.03 4.44
C LYS A 537 32.11 -31.54 4.58
N GLU A 538 31.21 -30.70 5.06
CA GLU A 538 29.82 -31.09 5.33
C GLU A 538 28.97 -31.10 4.06
N SER A 539 28.01 -32.02 4.00
CA SER A 539 27.03 -32.06 2.91
C SER A 539 25.97 -30.98 3.12
N LYS A 540 25.82 -30.08 2.15
CA LYS A 540 24.90 -28.95 2.20
C LYS A 540 23.66 -29.23 1.34
N LYS A 541 22.84 -30.17 1.80
CA LYS A 541 21.69 -30.70 1.03
C LYS A 541 20.54 -29.71 0.85
N LYS A 542 20.45 -28.67 1.67
CA LYS A 542 19.38 -27.66 1.59
C LYS A 542 19.63 -26.60 0.52
N VAL A 543 20.89 -26.32 0.21
CA VAL A 543 21.29 -25.32 -0.77
C VAL A 543 20.83 -25.76 -2.15
N GLN A 544 20.01 -24.93 -2.77
CA GLN A 544 19.40 -25.16 -4.07
C GLN A 544 19.92 -24.20 -5.13
N ALA A 545 20.42 -23.03 -4.73
CA ALA A 545 20.94 -22.03 -5.63
C ALA A 545 22.07 -21.24 -4.99
N PHE A 546 23.14 -20.96 -5.73
CA PHE A 546 24.07 -19.92 -5.31
C PHE A 546 24.66 -19.12 -6.47
N ASP A 547 25.00 -17.87 -6.16
CA ASP A 547 25.67 -16.90 -7.03
C ASP A 547 26.98 -16.45 -6.37
N LEU A 548 28.09 -16.79 -6.99
CA LEU A 548 29.43 -16.49 -6.50
C LEU A 548 30.09 -15.42 -7.38
N ASP A 549 30.14 -14.21 -6.84
CA ASP A 549 30.82 -13.08 -7.47
C ASP A 549 32.31 -13.04 -7.08
N GLY A 550 33.22 -13.19 -8.05
CA GLY A 550 34.66 -13.31 -7.86
C GLY A 550 35.46 -12.01 -8.00
N LYS A 551 34.84 -10.84 -7.74
CA LYS A 551 35.45 -9.50 -7.92
C LYS A 551 36.82 -9.26 -7.26
N ALA A 552 37.22 -10.03 -6.25
CA ALA A 552 38.48 -9.79 -5.52
C ALA A 552 39.66 -10.66 -5.97
N SER A 553 39.41 -11.92 -6.39
CA SER A 553 40.43 -12.86 -6.83
C SER A 553 39.78 -14.08 -7.50
N PRO A 554 40.46 -14.75 -8.45
CA PRO A 554 39.97 -16.01 -9.01
C PRO A 554 39.69 -17.03 -7.91
N ASN A 555 38.46 -17.56 -7.86
CA ASN A 555 38.11 -18.60 -6.89
C ASN A 555 38.26 -19.99 -7.52
N LEU A 556 38.93 -20.90 -6.82
CA LEU A 556 39.08 -22.30 -7.23
C LEU A 556 37.92 -23.13 -6.67
N ILE A 557 37.21 -23.85 -7.54
CA ILE A 557 36.18 -24.82 -7.15
C ILE A 557 36.59 -26.21 -7.63
N THR A 558 36.67 -27.16 -6.70
CA THR A 558 36.91 -28.57 -7.03
C THR A 558 35.60 -29.34 -7.20
N ASN A 559 35.66 -30.45 -7.92
CA ASN A 559 34.53 -31.38 -8.06
C ASN A 559 34.00 -31.87 -6.69
N GLU A 560 34.89 -32.27 -5.77
CA GLU A 560 34.52 -32.71 -4.42
C GLU A 560 33.76 -31.65 -3.62
N GLN A 561 34.02 -30.36 -3.88
CA GLN A 561 33.30 -29.27 -3.22
C GLN A 561 31.89 -29.14 -3.78
N LEU A 562 31.73 -29.26 -5.10
CA LEU A 562 30.43 -29.10 -5.76
C LEU A 562 29.50 -30.30 -5.47
N GLU A 563 30.03 -31.52 -5.35
CA GLU A 563 29.27 -32.72 -4.99
C GLU A 563 28.56 -32.63 -3.63
N ARG A 564 29.05 -31.76 -2.73
CA ARG A 564 28.44 -31.55 -1.41
C ARG A 564 27.07 -30.90 -1.50
N PHE A 565 26.77 -30.21 -2.60
CA PHE A 565 25.50 -29.51 -2.85
C PHE A 565 24.49 -30.42 -3.56
N GLY A 566 23.99 -31.41 -2.82
CA GLY A 566 23.14 -32.46 -3.38
C GLY A 566 21.79 -32.04 -3.99
N SER A 567 21.39 -30.78 -3.87
CA SER A 567 20.11 -30.23 -4.37
C SER A 567 20.27 -29.01 -5.28
N LEU A 568 21.49 -28.71 -5.72
CA LEU A 568 21.80 -27.51 -6.49
C LEU A 568 21.17 -27.55 -7.89
N ARG A 569 20.24 -26.63 -8.15
CA ARG A 569 19.58 -26.43 -9.46
C ARG A 569 20.10 -25.21 -10.21
N PHE A 570 20.60 -24.19 -9.51
CA PHE A 570 21.05 -22.92 -10.08
C PHE A 570 22.47 -22.60 -9.63
N LEU A 571 23.35 -22.35 -10.58
CA LEU A 571 24.74 -22.02 -10.34
C LEU A 571 25.17 -20.86 -11.24
N LYS A 572 25.50 -19.72 -10.62
CA LYS A 572 26.07 -18.55 -11.29
C LYS A 572 27.45 -18.27 -10.71
N LEU A 573 28.44 -18.18 -11.59
CA LEU A 573 29.84 -18.05 -11.24
C LEU A 573 30.48 -16.92 -12.02
N CYS A 574 31.20 -16.05 -11.33
CA CYS A 574 31.98 -14.96 -11.90
C CYS A 574 33.43 -15.06 -11.43
N ASN A 575 34.40 -14.99 -12.34
CA ASN A 575 35.83 -15.05 -12.03
C ASN A 575 36.20 -16.28 -11.16
N THR A 576 35.80 -17.47 -11.62
CA THR A 576 36.08 -18.74 -10.93
C THR A 576 36.69 -19.76 -11.90
N THR A 577 37.55 -20.64 -11.38
CA THR A 577 38.19 -21.74 -12.12
C THR A 577 37.81 -23.09 -11.54
N PHE A 578 37.63 -24.09 -12.41
CA PHE A 578 37.32 -25.45 -12.02
C PHE A 578 38.54 -26.35 -12.11
N VAL A 579 38.71 -27.22 -11.10
CA VAL A 579 39.76 -28.25 -11.08
C VAL A 579 39.17 -29.60 -10.66
N GLY A 580 39.30 -30.61 -11.53
CA GLY A 580 38.88 -31.99 -11.27
C GLY A 580 37.95 -32.59 -12.33
N ASP A 581 37.33 -33.72 -11.98
CA ASP A 581 36.37 -34.45 -12.83
C ASP A 581 34.93 -34.13 -12.40
N PHE A 582 34.13 -33.57 -13.31
CA PHE A 582 32.78 -33.08 -13.03
C PHE A 582 31.65 -33.99 -13.54
N SER A 583 31.97 -35.23 -13.92
CA SER A 583 31.02 -36.20 -14.50
C SER A 583 29.72 -36.37 -13.71
N GLU A 584 29.79 -36.43 -12.37
CA GLU A 584 28.62 -36.60 -11.50
C GLU A 584 28.11 -35.29 -10.87
N CYS A 585 28.93 -34.23 -10.88
CA CYS A 585 28.69 -32.97 -10.16
C CYS A 585 27.58 -32.11 -10.76
N LEU A 586 27.50 -32.07 -12.09
CA LEU A 586 26.64 -31.14 -12.82
C LEU A 586 25.28 -31.77 -13.16
N SER A 587 25.07 -33.02 -12.75
CA SER A 587 23.91 -33.84 -13.11
C SER A 587 22.58 -33.29 -12.62
N LYS A 588 22.54 -32.42 -11.60
CA LYS A 588 21.30 -31.83 -11.05
C LYS A 588 21.09 -30.37 -11.42
N ILE A 589 22.10 -29.74 -12.00
CA ILE A 589 22.08 -28.32 -12.34
C ILE A 589 21.17 -28.12 -13.55
N VAL A 590 20.21 -27.19 -13.41
CA VAL A 590 19.27 -26.78 -14.45
C VAL A 590 19.74 -25.50 -15.12
N TRP A 591 20.29 -24.57 -14.33
CA TRP A 591 20.88 -23.32 -14.81
C TRP A 591 22.36 -23.26 -14.47
N PHE A 592 23.21 -23.05 -15.48
CA PHE A 592 24.63 -22.81 -15.32
C PHE A 592 25.07 -21.54 -16.04
N SER A 593 25.61 -20.59 -15.29
CA SER A 593 26.19 -19.35 -15.82
C SER A 593 27.65 -19.21 -15.38
N TRP A 594 28.54 -18.96 -16.33
CA TRP A 594 29.96 -18.77 -16.08
C TRP A 594 30.49 -17.53 -16.79
N HIS A 595 30.86 -16.53 -15.99
CA HIS A 595 31.35 -15.23 -16.42
C HIS A 595 32.83 -15.06 -16.07
N SER A 596 33.63 -14.56 -17.00
CA SER A 596 35.05 -14.23 -16.79
C SER A 596 35.90 -15.37 -16.20
N PRO A 597 35.82 -16.62 -16.71
CA PRO A 597 36.70 -17.70 -16.25
C PRO A 597 38.18 -17.37 -16.50
N PRO A 598 39.09 -17.66 -15.54
CA PRO A 598 40.53 -17.56 -15.77
C PRO A 598 40.97 -18.44 -16.95
N GLN A 599 41.98 -17.99 -17.69
CA GLN A 599 42.47 -18.69 -18.90
C GLN A 599 42.95 -20.12 -18.63
N SER A 600 43.42 -20.42 -17.41
CA SER A 600 43.80 -21.76 -16.99
C SER A 600 42.73 -22.38 -16.09
N PHE A 601 42.10 -23.44 -16.58
CA PHE A 601 41.27 -24.35 -15.79
C PHE A 601 41.60 -25.79 -16.17
N TRP A 602 41.38 -26.72 -15.22
CA TRP A 602 41.58 -28.15 -15.45
C TRP A 602 40.31 -28.90 -15.06
N ALA A 603 39.27 -28.76 -15.88
CA ALA A 603 38.02 -29.47 -15.70
C ALA A 603 37.85 -30.47 -16.83
N VAL A 604 37.58 -31.72 -16.46
CA VAL A 604 37.26 -32.79 -17.42
C VAL A 604 35.84 -33.30 -17.14
N ASN A 605 35.21 -33.87 -18.18
CA ASN A 605 33.86 -34.46 -18.11
C ASN A 605 32.79 -33.48 -17.61
N MET A 606 32.76 -32.24 -18.12
CA MET A 606 31.72 -31.25 -17.79
C MET A 606 30.39 -31.57 -18.48
N HIS A 607 29.95 -32.82 -18.47
CA HIS A 607 28.70 -33.25 -19.10
C HIS A 607 27.52 -33.06 -18.15
N SER A 608 26.39 -32.56 -18.66
CA SER A 608 25.14 -32.59 -17.91
C SER A 608 23.95 -32.83 -18.83
N ARG A 609 23.10 -33.78 -18.43
CA ARG A 609 21.84 -34.08 -19.13
C ARG A 609 20.69 -33.15 -18.70
N ASN A 610 20.83 -32.48 -17.57
CA ASN A 610 19.76 -31.72 -16.93
C ASN A 610 19.88 -30.20 -17.10
N ILE A 611 20.98 -29.70 -17.65
CA ILE A 611 21.10 -28.28 -17.97
C ILE A 611 20.06 -27.91 -19.04
N VAL A 612 19.30 -26.87 -18.71
CA VAL A 612 18.28 -26.25 -19.56
C VAL A 612 18.74 -24.88 -20.03
N VAL A 613 19.44 -24.15 -19.16
CA VAL A 613 19.99 -22.82 -19.46
C VAL A 613 21.50 -22.83 -19.25
N LEU A 614 22.24 -22.53 -20.32
CA LEU A 614 23.68 -22.39 -20.32
C LEU A 614 24.07 -20.98 -20.80
N GLU A 615 24.73 -20.23 -19.93
CA GLU A 615 25.23 -18.89 -20.24
C GLU A 615 26.74 -18.83 -20.00
N LEU A 616 27.50 -18.62 -21.07
CA LEU A 616 28.94 -18.42 -21.01
C LEU A 616 29.25 -17.01 -21.46
N SER A 617 29.99 -16.27 -20.64
CA SER A 617 30.32 -14.89 -20.97
C SER A 617 31.73 -14.48 -20.60
N ASP A 618 32.27 -13.53 -21.37
CA ASP A 618 33.58 -12.92 -21.16
C ASP A 618 34.69 -13.97 -20.98
N ASN A 619 34.89 -14.84 -21.96
CA ASN A 619 35.83 -15.94 -21.83
C ASN A 619 36.74 -16.07 -23.06
N HIS A 620 37.85 -16.78 -22.85
CA HIS A 620 38.85 -17.08 -23.87
C HIS A 620 38.89 -18.58 -24.22
N PHE A 621 37.76 -19.28 -24.10
CA PHE A 621 37.69 -20.68 -24.47
C PHE A 621 37.95 -20.85 -25.96
N THR A 622 38.92 -21.69 -26.30
CA THR A 622 39.21 -22.09 -27.69
C THR A 622 38.27 -23.19 -28.15
N ASP A 623 38.23 -23.47 -29.45
CA ASP A 623 37.33 -24.48 -30.03
C ASP A 623 37.54 -25.90 -29.44
N ASP A 624 38.76 -26.22 -29.00
CA ASP A 624 39.12 -27.51 -28.40
C ASP A 624 38.91 -27.56 -26.87
N SER A 625 38.35 -26.50 -26.26
CA SER A 625 38.17 -26.44 -24.81
C SER A 625 37.23 -27.53 -24.28
N GLU A 626 37.60 -28.14 -23.14
CA GLU A 626 36.76 -29.13 -22.46
C GLU A 626 35.40 -28.59 -22.01
N VAL A 627 35.20 -27.27 -21.95
CA VAL A 627 33.88 -26.69 -21.68
C VAL A 627 32.86 -27.10 -22.75
N TRP A 628 33.28 -27.31 -24.00
CA TRP A 628 32.39 -27.74 -25.08
C TRP A 628 31.93 -29.19 -24.91
N SER A 629 32.53 -29.93 -23.97
CA SER A 629 32.04 -31.24 -23.57
C SER A 629 30.59 -31.18 -23.06
N PHE A 630 30.10 -30.06 -22.51
CA PHE A 630 28.68 -29.86 -22.17
C PHE A 630 27.74 -30.30 -23.30
N PHE A 631 28.06 -29.93 -24.54
CA PHE A 631 27.24 -30.17 -25.72
C PHE A 631 27.18 -31.65 -26.12
N LYS A 632 28.09 -32.51 -25.65
CA LYS A 632 28.05 -33.95 -25.95
C LYS A 632 26.86 -34.66 -25.31
N MET A 633 26.28 -34.11 -24.23
CA MET A 633 25.21 -34.78 -23.45
C MET A 633 24.04 -33.88 -23.03
N ALA A 634 24.03 -32.59 -23.41
CA ALA A 634 23.01 -31.61 -23.01
C ALA A 634 21.68 -31.77 -23.77
N THR A 635 21.00 -32.90 -23.56
CA THR A 635 19.76 -33.25 -24.28
C THR A 635 18.54 -32.40 -23.90
N LYS A 636 18.58 -31.73 -22.74
CA LYS A 636 17.52 -30.83 -22.26
C LYS A 636 17.80 -29.34 -22.49
N LEU A 637 18.94 -29.00 -23.09
CA LEU A 637 19.34 -27.61 -23.29
C LEU A 637 18.30 -26.89 -24.16
N LYS A 638 17.75 -25.79 -23.64
CA LYS A 638 16.76 -24.94 -24.32
C LYS A 638 17.28 -23.54 -24.59
N VAL A 639 18.17 -23.03 -23.75
CA VAL A 639 18.76 -21.70 -23.90
C VAL A 639 20.28 -21.82 -23.88
N LEU A 640 20.91 -21.30 -24.92
CA LEU A 640 22.35 -21.11 -24.99
C LEU A 640 22.66 -19.63 -25.26
N ALA A 641 23.46 -19.03 -24.39
CA ALA A 641 24.03 -17.71 -24.62
C ALA A 641 25.56 -17.77 -24.55
N LEU A 642 26.21 -17.41 -25.65
CA LEU A 642 27.65 -17.20 -25.75
C LEU A 642 27.86 -15.70 -25.97
N LYS A 643 28.37 -15.00 -24.96
CA LYS A 643 28.57 -13.55 -25.00
C LYS A 643 30.04 -13.21 -24.76
N TRP A 644 30.65 -12.32 -25.52
CA TRP A 644 32.07 -11.96 -25.31
C TRP A 644 32.99 -13.20 -25.24
N CYS A 645 32.71 -14.22 -26.07
CA CYS A 645 33.53 -15.43 -26.16
C CYS A 645 34.61 -15.17 -27.21
N PHE A 646 35.76 -14.67 -26.77
CA PHE A 646 36.82 -14.19 -27.67
C PHE A 646 37.71 -15.30 -28.21
N GLY A 647 37.69 -16.50 -27.61
CA GLY A 647 38.58 -17.59 -28.02
C GLY A 647 38.03 -18.49 -29.12
N ILE A 648 36.72 -18.47 -29.38
CA ILE A 648 36.08 -19.37 -30.34
C ILE A 648 36.21 -18.83 -31.76
N THR A 649 36.56 -19.70 -32.70
CA THR A 649 36.49 -19.42 -34.15
C THR A 649 35.32 -20.13 -34.81
N ARG A 650 34.80 -21.19 -34.18
CA ARG A 650 33.62 -21.92 -34.63
C ARG A 650 32.68 -22.23 -33.47
N THR A 651 31.37 -22.28 -33.71
CA THR A 651 30.41 -22.74 -32.68
C THR A 651 30.55 -24.25 -32.40
N PRO A 652 30.19 -24.73 -31.20
CA PRO A 652 30.21 -26.17 -30.91
C PRO A 652 29.20 -26.96 -31.77
N ASP A 653 29.41 -28.29 -31.88
CA ASP A 653 28.45 -29.20 -32.50
C ASP A 653 27.14 -29.27 -31.68
N PHE A 654 26.05 -28.83 -32.29
CA PHE A 654 24.71 -28.82 -31.70
C PHE A 654 23.93 -30.12 -31.91
N SER A 655 24.52 -31.16 -32.50
CA SER A 655 23.84 -32.41 -32.89
C SER A 655 23.11 -33.13 -31.75
N LYS A 656 23.49 -32.87 -30.49
CA LYS A 656 22.85 -33.43 -29.28
C LYS A 656 21.94 -32.46 -28.54
N CYS A 657 21.97 -31.17 -28.90
CA CYS A 657 21.18 -30.11 -28.28
C CYS A 657 19.87 -29.86 -29.03
N LEU A 658 19.18 -30.93 -29.43
CA LEU A 658 18.04 -30.85 -30.35
C LEU A 658 16.81 -30.12 -29.77
N MET A 659 16.77 -29.92 -28.45
CA MET A 659 15.72 -29.19 -27.75
C MET A 659 15.99 -27.68 -27.65
N LEU A 660 17.07 -27.17 -28.27
CA LEU A 660 17.43 -25.77 -28.17
C LEU A 660 16.33 -24.88 -28.79
N GLU A 661 15.84 -23.93 -28.00
CA GLU A 661 14.78 -22.99 -28.38
C GLU A 661 15.34 -21.56 -28.57
N ARG A 662 16.44 -21.22 -27.89
CA ARG A 662 17.10 -19.91 -28.00
C ARG A 662 18.61 -20.05 -28.10
N LEU A 663 19.19 -19.37 -29.09
CA LEU A 663 20.62 -19.26 -29.30
C LEU A 663 21.01 -17.78 -29.41
N THR A 664 21.89 -17.32 -28.51
CA THR A 664 22.47 -15.97 -28.55
C THR A 664 23.98 -16.07 -28.73
N LEU A 665 24.48 -15.41 -29.78
CA LEU A 665 25.90 -15.21 -30.05
C LEU A 665 26.12 -13.70 -30.05
N GLU A 666 26.74 -13.17 -28.99
CA GLU A 666 26.91 -11.73 -28.81
C GLU A 666 28.40 -11.41 -28.65
N ARG A 667 28.94 -10.55 -29.52
CA ARG A 667 30.33 -10.05 -29.42
C ARG A 667 31.35 -11.19 -29.33
N CYS A 668 31.12 -12.26 -30.08
CA CYS A 668 32.09 -13.33 -30.30
C CYS A 668 33.01 -12.91 -31.45
N ASP A 669 33.91 -11.96 -31.19
CA ASP A 669 34.60 -11.20 -32.24
C ASP A 669 35.46 -12.07 -33.17
N ASN A 670 35.96 -13.21 -32.69
CA ASN A 670 36.79 -14.15 -33.45
C ASN A 670 36.00 -15.25 -34.16
N LEU A 671 34.68 -15.32 -33.97
CA LEU A 671 33.83 -16.33 -34.59
C LEU A 671 33.77 -16.10 -36.10
N THR A 672 34.28 -17.05 -36.88
CA THR A 672 34.28 -17.01 -38.36
C THR A 672 33.20 -17.93 -38.95
N GLU A 673 32.91 -19.06 -38.29
CA GLU A 673 31.97 -20.08 -38.79
C GLU A 673 30.93 -20.48 -37.74
N ILE A 674 29.67 -20.64 -38.15
CA ILE A 674 28.65 -21.33 -37.37
C ILE A 674 28.49 -22.76 -37.90
N ASP A 675 28.59 -23.74 -37.02
CA ASP A 675 28.52 -25.16 -37.34
C ASP A 675 27.18 -25.52 -38.02
N CYS A 676 27.24 -26.30 -39.11
CA CYS A 676 26.07 -26.67 -39.91
C CYS A 676 25.04 -27.52 -39.15
N SER A 677 25.42 -28.11 -38.00
CA SER A 677 24.50 -28.78 -37.07
C SER A 677 23.39 -27.86 -36.57
N ILE A 678 23.52 -26.53 -36.68
CA ILE A 678 22.45 -25.58 -36.40
C ILE A 678 21.15 -25.92 -37.15
N GLY A 679 21.24 -26.45 -38.37
CA GLY A 679 20.07 -26.91 -39.15
C GLY A 679 19.27 -28.03 -38.51
N ARG A 680 19.86 -28.75 -37.55
CA ARG A 680 19.18 -29.82 -36.81
C ARG A 680 18.30 -29.31 -35.67
N LEU A 681 18.41 -28.01 -35.32
CA LEU A 681 17.69 -27.39 -34.22
C LEU A 681 16.24 -27.05 -34.58
N LYS A 682 15.43 -28.08 -34.84
CA LYS A 682 14.02 -27.95 -35.27
C LYS A 682 13.11 -27.22 -34.27
N TYR A 683 13.57 -27.01 -33.05
CA TYR A 683 12.86 -26.29 -32.00
C TYR A 683 13.34 -24.85 -31.79
N LEU A 684 14.34 -24.38 -32.54
CA LEU A 684 14.89 -23.03 -32.39
C LEU A 684 13.81 -22.00 -32.73
N ILE A 685 13.48 -21.14 -31.78
CA ILE A 685 12.47 -20.07 -31.87
C ILE A 685 13.16 -18.71 -32.05
N ASP A 686 14.32 -18.53 -31.42
CA ASP A 686 15.03 -17.26 -31.32
C ASP A 686 16.53 -17.46 -31.61
N LEU A 687 17.01 -16.83 -32.67
CA LEU A 687 18.43 -16.78 -33.04
C LEU A 687 18.86 -15.31 -33.07
N ASN A 688 19.72 -14.93 -32.13
CA ASN A 688 20.30 -13.61 -32.05
C ASN A 688 21.82 -13.67 -32.27
N ILE A 689 22.30 -13.03 -33.32
CA ILE A 689 23.71 -12.89 -33.65
C ILE A 689 24.01 -11.39 -33.67
N ASN A 690 24.76 -10.92 -32.69
CA ASN A 690 25.03 -9.50 -32.52
C ASN A 690 26.53 -9.27 -32.35
N GLY A 691 27.13 -8.33 -33.08
CA GLY A 691 28.51 -7.92 -32.86
C GLY A 691 29.56 -9.00 -33.17
N CYS A 692 29.25 -10.01 -33.99
CA CYS A 692 30.21 -11.05 -34.38
C CYS A 692 30.98 -10.57 -35.62
N LEU A 693 32.05 -9.80 -35.40
CA LEU A 693 32.70 -8.98 -36.44
C LEU A 693 33.42 -9.79 -37.54
N ARG A 694 33.89 -11.00 -37.23
CA ARG A 694 34.61 -11.86 -38.19
C ARG A 694 33.76 -12.96 -38.82
N LEU A 695 32.46 -12.97 -38.55
CA LEU A 695 31.56 -13.98 -39.09
C LEU A 695 31.47 -13.82 -40.62
N GLU A 696 31.98 -14.81 -41.36
CA GLU A 696 32.14 -14.70 -42.81
C GLU A 696 30.82 -14.96 -43.54
N GLU A 697 30.19 -16.09 -43.23
CA GLU A 697 28.95 -16.54 -43.85
C GLU A 697 28.01 -17.19 -42.82
N LEU A 698 26.71 -17.12 -43.11
CA LEU A 698 25.70 -17.87 -42.36
C LEU A 698 25.48 -19.24 -43.02
N PRO A 699 25.41 -20.33 -42.24
CA PRO A 699 25.13 -21.66 -42.77
C PRO A 699 23.76 -21.69 -43.46
N LYS A 700 23.70 -22.24 -44.68
CA LYS A 700 22.48 -22.33 -45.50
C LYS A 700 21.38 -23.12 -44.79
N GLU A 701 21.79 -24.01 -43.90
CA GLU A 701 20.96 -24.83 -43.04
C GLU A 701 20.03 -24.02 -42.12
N ILE A 702 20.35 -22.76 -41.81
CA ILE A 702 19.44 -21.85 -41.08
C ILE A 702 18.10 -21.71 -41.82
N GLY A 703 18.12 -21.77 -43.15
CA GLY A 703 16.90 -21.76 -43.98
C GLY A 703 15.96 -22.95 -43.74
N GLY A 704 16.44 -24.03 -43.10
CA GLY A 704 15.65 -25.21 -42.73
C GLY A 704 14.99 -25.13 -41.35
N LEU A 705 15.12 -24.02 -40.61
CA LEU A 705 14.60 -23.87 -39.25
C LEU A 705 13.10 -23.53 -39.23
N GLU A 706 12.25 -24.55 -39.27
CA GLU A 706 10.79 -24.41 -39.38
C GLU A 706 10.10 -23.62 -38.25
N LYS A 707 10.67 -23.61 -37.04
CA LYS A 707 10.07 -22.96 -35.86
C LYS A 707 10.65 -21.58 -35.53
N LEU A 708 11.61 -21.09 -36.31
CA LEU A 708 12.29 -19.83 -36.05
C LEU A 708 11.31 -18.68 -36.21
N LYS A 709 11.11 -17.90 -35.14
CA LYS A 709 10.19 -16.74 -35.11
C LYS A 709 10.94 -15.42 -35.06
N ARG A 710 12.12 -15.41 -34.45
CA ARG A 710 12.99 -14.23 -34.32
C ARG A 710 14.37 -14.59 -34.83
N PHE A 711 14.80 -13.86 -35.85
CA PHE A 711 16.17 -13.90 -36.35
C PHE A 711 16.70 -12.47 -36.32
N SER A 712 17.77 -12.24 -35.55
CA SER A 712 18.43 -10.95 -35.45
C SER A 712 19.89 -11.11 -35.86
N LEU A 713 20.33 -10.29 -36.81
CA LEU A 713 21.71 -10.15 -37.23
C LEU A 713 22.08 -8.67 -37.21
N THR A 714 22.82 -8.24 -36.19
CA THR A 714 23.17 -6.83 -35.98
C THR A 714 24.66 -6.68 -35.71
N ASP A 715 25.26 -5.55 -36.08
CA ASP A 715 26.68 -5.25 -35.87
C ASP A 715 27.64 -6.37 -36.35
N CYS A 716 27.26 -7.09 -37.39
CA CYS A 716 28.09 -8.12 -38.04
C CYS A 716 28.48 -7.58 -39.42
N TYR A 717 29.58 -6.84 -39.49
CA TYR A 717 30.05 -6.22 -40.74
C TYR A 717 31.52 -6.56 -40.96
N ARG A 718 31.86 -6.77 -42.23
CA ARG A 718 33.23 -6.98 -42.69
C ARG A 718 33.91 -5.61 -42.73
N GLU A 719 34.96 -5.40 -41.95
CA GLU A 719 35.90 -4.30 -42.22
C GLU A 719 36.63 -4.62 -43.53
N GLU A 720 36.16 -4.07 -44.65
CA GLU A 720 36.96 -4.06 -45.87
C GLU A 720 38.19 -3.18 -45.62
N ALA A 721 39.34 -3.81 -45.49
CA ALA A 721 40.62 -3.13 -45.49
C ALA A 721 40.73 -2.29 -46.78
N LYS A 722 40.68 -0.96 -46.64
CA LYS A 722 41.17 -0.06 -47.69
C LYS A 722 42.66 -0.33 -47.90
N MET A 723 42.99 -1.14 -48.89
CA MET A 723 44.31 -1.13 -49.52
C MET A 723 44.14 -0.77 -50.99
N GLU A 724 44.55 0.44 -51.34
CA GLU A 724 45.00 0.90 -52.66
C GLU A 724 45.56 2.32 -52.45
N GLY A 725 46.80 2.66 -52.78
CA GLY A 725 47.91 1.89 -53.34
C GLY A 725 49.14 2.79 -53.37
N ASP A 726 50.32 2.20 -53.15
CA ASP A 726 51.56 2.79 -53.64
C ASP A 726 51.48 2.80 -55.18
N ILE A 727 51.57 3.97 -55.78
CA ILE A 727 51.85 4.16 -57.20
C ILE A 727 53.17 4.92 -57.30
N PHE A 728 54.19 4.24 -57.82
CA PHE A 728 55.14 4.80 -58.78
C PHE A 728 55.12 3.94 -60.03
#